data_AF-A0A1Q9DDP4-F1
#
_entry.id   AF-A0A1Q9DDP4-F1
#
_cell.length_a   1.000
_cell.length_b   1.000
_cell.length_c   1.000
_cell.angle_alpha   90.00
_cell.angle_beta   90.00
_cell.angle_gamma   90.00
#
_symmetry.space_group_name_H-M   'P 1'
#
loop_
_entity.id
_entity.type
_entity.pdbx_description
1 polymer ?
#
loop_
_entity_poly.entity_id
_entity_poly.type
_entity_poly.pdbx_seq_one_letter_code
_entity_poly.pdbx_strand_id
1 'polypeptide(L)'
;MPGSQEKAEENGHTLMKKVEEDEVIEDEFNIHSTVGLVSALLLSCLASTVSDSKDLKDFAEERDRRWELQDEGVSIFDVYQAMIFVSMSCNSVLTTVNFATASVTSDHASLCMFVKHRIRGNVLAIMTAIARLIAFQRVAKSDAPEFQRIMGEGRVGWCTGALPVVAMAAGVISYILVMLVQGYLVMHMKTFWFCVATITVCIIFWTSHEVWIIRAKRAVNHPELLKLTYTCECEDAAQGIKGLSRLARNMVGRSITLKPSKTASNLELEIPSYYGIRSGWMAVGVVFISGFSLMGFTGKIIYDNAPPIPTFRLEGDHGAVLWTSEDVLEGQQIWQSIGGQQMGSVWGHGALQAPDWSADWLHREAAMTLELMGSDKASYIQHVRKNTYDPETNEVRIGHERAKVLRRLTRFYVALFTGASESPEVEDLPKLRKLFQVKDVALYSEEKAEKLAGFVFWSAWACVTERPGESHTYTNNWPQERLVGNTVSPEVIVWSLASLALLVFGIGALAWVRSVHHSEQGQLPDPLKDFVVTPSMASMVKWVYIVFFLSGFQICLGVYTIHLTIEGNMGYPNWLTQHITYTVARTWHTQSAVFAIATSFLAAGLFLAPAIGGRKEDPPLQKPLCNFLFLCLLVIVGGSMAGQVAAITQSFESLLMSQWFGHQGYEYVELGRFYQYFLLVGLLLWLLLMVNAIHPALRVSSFSSQDARGKWHLVVTITCAAVLISFFWASGLMYNARSNLAVMDYWRFWIVHMWVEGIFEVFITVVVAQVFVMLGVLDPSAAAGVTLFTSGTFLFGGIPGMYHHNYFAGTPSMIMAVGACFSCLEVCPLALMGMEASEYIALEKAAKRPESSWLMKYKPIIDCFIYVAFWNLVGAGFLGFIINPPISQYYMIGGYLTLSHSHGALWGVYGVLAIALSLLVLRLSDIKAQWDTRWLDRGLKFMNVGMMLQIFLSIFPVGIYQFWLSVNNDYWYARSENFHGDSTVQWMKLARSLGDAIFAFAMLMVLWFVWKDFLRRAFGVRSASAGEPLLK
;
A
#
# COMPACT_ATOMS: atom_id res chain seq x y z
N MET A 1 -54.03 36.04 45.33
CA MET A 1 -54.43 37.45 45.49
C MET A 1 -53.21 38.32 45.27
N PRO A 2 -53.32 39.47 44.60
CA PRO A 2 -53.88 39.77 43.27
C PRO A 2 -52.71 40.11 42.30
N GLY A 3 -52.85 40.03 40.97
CA GLY A 3 -53.61 40.98 40.13
C GLY A 3 -52.82 42.30 40.03
N SER A 4 -52.54 42.91 38.88
CA SER A 4 -53.25 42.89 37.60
C SER A 4 -52.56 43.87 36.64
N GLN A 5 -52.63 43.57 35.33
CA GLN A 5 -53.04 44.46 34.21
C GLN A 5 -52.44 45.87 34.14
N GLU A 6 -51.85 46.33 33.04
CA GLU A 6 -52.48 46.71 31.76
C GLU A 6 -51.31 47.27 30.90
N LYS A 7 -51.04 46.92 29.63
CA LYS A 7 -51.89 46.98 28.44
C LYS A 7 -51.35 46.02 27.35
N ALA A 8 -52.17 45.03 27.02
CA ALA A 8 -52.34 44.54 25.66
C ALA A 8 -53.52 45.32 25.02
N GLU A 9 -53.78 45.09 23.72
CA GLU A 9 -54.69 45.81 22.80
C GLU A 9 -53.97 46.96 22.07
N GLU A 10 -53.72 46.97 20.76
CA GLU A 10 -54.26 46.29 19.58
C GLU A 10 -53.07 46.02 18.63
N ASN A 11 -52.84 44.81 18.10
CA ASN A 11 -53.28 44.47 16.74
C ASN A 11 -52.97 42.99 16.44
N GLY A 12 -53.44 42.09 17.31
CA GLY A 12 -53.53 40.67 17.01
C GLY A 12 -54.71 40.40 16.09
N HIS A 13 -54.57 40.58 14.77
CA HIS A 13 -55.45 39.95 13.77
C HIS A 13 -54.92 40.08 12.33
N THR A 14 -53.64 39.80 12.06
CA THR A 14 -53.20 39.55 10.66
C THR A 14 -51.91 38.72 10.50
N LEU A 15 -51.62 37.76 11.40
CA LEU A 15 -50.42 36.92 11.25
C LEU A 15 -50.60 35.43 11.60
N MET A 16 -51.84 34.92 11.60
CA MET A 16 -52.13 33.49 11.67
C MET A 16 -53.00 33.04 10.49
N LYS A 17 -52.44 33.14 9.28
CA LYS A 17 -53.01 32.42 8.12
C LYS A 17 -52.00 32.07 7.02
N LYS A 18 -50.72 31.94 7.36
CA LYS A 18 -49.66 31.48 6.43
C LYS A 18 -48.57 30.68 7.16
N VAL A 19 -48.99 29.77 8.04
CA VAL A 19 -48.14 28.74 8.68
C VAL A 19 -48.59 27.34 8.23
N GLU A 20 -49.22 27.25 7.07
CA GLU A 20 -49.37 26.02 6.29
C GLU A 20 -48.83 26.33 4.90
N GLU A 21 -47.52 26.13 4.72
CA GLU A 21 -46.80 25.82 3.47
C GLU A 21 -45.29 26.04 3.73
N ASP A 22 -44.59 24.91 3.74
CA ASP A 22 -43.18 24.67 3.39
C ASP A 22 -42.00 24.98 4.37
N GLU A 23 -41.40 23.86 4.77
CA GLU A 23 -39.96 23.52 4.87
C GLU A 23 -39.09 23.96 6.08
N VAL A 24 -38.99 23.02 7.02
CA VAL A 24 -37.78 22.39 7.58
C VAL A 24 -36.44 23.12 7.38
N ILE A 25 -35.85 23.60 8.47
CA ILE A 25 -34.44 24.00 8.59
C ILE A 25 -33.65 22.81 9.14
N GLU A 26 -32.79 22.21 8.32
CA GLU A 26 -31.67 21.36 8.75
C GLU A 26 -30.41 22.21 8.93
N ASP A 27 -29.71 22.06 10.05
CA ASP A 27 -28.42 22.70 10.34
C ASP A 27 -27.29 22.09 9.50
N GLU A 28 -26.95 22.72 8.37
CA GLU A 28 -25.72 22.46 7.61
C GLU A 28 -24.50 23.11 8.27
N PHE A 29 -23.47 22.31 8.54
CA PHE A 29 -22.11 22.78 8.83
C PHE A 29 -21.54 23.46 7.58
N ASN A 30 -21.59 24.80 7.55
CA ASN A 30 -21.37 25.61 6.36
C ASN A 30 -19.92 25.51 5.82
N ILE A 31 -19.72 24.65 4.82
CA ILE A 31 -18.48 24.47 4.03
C ILE A 31 -17.99 25.78 3.39
N HIS A 32 -18.90 26.73 3.14
CA HIS A 32 -18.59 27.98 2.42
C HIS A 32 -17.71 28.94 3.23
N SER A 33 -17.84 28.95 4.56
CA SER A 33 -17.07 29.86 5.42
C SER A 33 -15.62 29.40 5.59
N THR A 34 -15.39 28.09 5.70
CA THR A 34 -14.03 27.53 5.94
C THR A 34 -13.14 27.62 4.71
N VAL A 35 -13.68 27.30 3.52
CA VAL A 35 -12.94 27.39 2.25
C VAL A 35 -12.67 28.85 1.86
N GLY A 36 -13.63 29.75 2.11
CA GLY A 36 -13.46 31.19 1.92
C GLY A 36 -12.39 31.78 2.84
N LEU A 37 -12.36 31.37 4.12
CA LEU A 37 -11.39 31.84 5.10
C LEU A 37 -9.96 31.35 4.79
N VAL A 38 -9.78 30.09 4.39
CA VAL A 38 -8.48 29.53 4.01
C VAL A 38 -7.95 30.18 2.72
N SER A 39 -8.84 30.43 1.74
CA SER A 39 -8.48 31.10 0.50
C SER A 39 -8.10 32.57 0.73
N ALA A 40 -8.82 33.28 1.60
CA ALA A 40 -8.52 34.66 1.97
C ALA A 40 -7.21 34.78 2.77
N LEU A 41 -6.93 33.84 3.68
CA LEU A 41 -5.67 33.75 4.43
C LEU A 41 -4.46 33.45 3.51
N LEU A 42 -4.64 32.59 2.51
CA LEU A 42 -3.61 32.31 1.51
C LEU A 42 -3.36 33.50 0.57
N LEU A 43 -4.42 34.20 0.16
CA LEU A 43 -4.35 35.42 -0.67
C LEU A 43 -3.67 36.59 0.06
N SER A 44 -3.93 36.76 1.35
CA SER A 44 -3.29 37.81 2.17
C SER A 44 -1.82 37.48 2.50
N CYS A 45 -1.47 36.20 2.68
CA CYS A 45 -0.07 35.76 2.76
C CYS A 45 0.70 35.99 1.45
N LEU A 46 0.10 35.71 0.29
CA LEU A 46 0.71 35.92 -1.03
C LEU A 46 0.82 37.40 -1.43
N ALA A 47 -0.20 38.22 -1.10
CA ALA A 47 -0.18 39.65 -1.39
C ALA A 47 0.85 40.41 -0.53
N SER A 48 1.00 40.03 0.74
CA SER A 48 2.01 40.62 1.64
C SER A 48 3.45 40.28 1.26
N THR A 49 3.70 39.16 0.56
CA THR A 49 5.06 38.80 0.09
C THR A 49 5.50 39.58 -1.16
N VAL A 50 4.55 40.16 -1.92
CA VAL A 50 4.82 40.81 -3.21
C VAL A 50 4.68 42.34 -3.12
N SER A 51 3.93 42.85 -2.15
CA SER A 51 3.55 44.27 -2.08
C SER A 51 4.53 45.19 -1.34
N ASP A 52 5.32 44.70 -0.38
CA ASP A 52 5.98 45.59 0.60
C ASP A 52 7.51 45.69 0.54
N SER A 53 8.17 45.07 -0.44
CA SER A 53 9.62 45.28 -0.58
C SER A 53 9.92 46.52 -1.41
N LYS A 54 9.81 47.70 -0.79
CA LYS A 54 10.43 48.94 -1.28
C LYS A 54 11.91 48.71 -1.62
N ASP A 55 12.56 47.84 -0.85
CA ASP A 55 13.94 47.37 -1.04
C ASP A 55 14.20 46.65 -2.38
N LEU A 56 13.22 45.95 -2.99
CA LEU A 56 13.43 45.29 -4.30
C LEU A 56 13.34 46.26 -5.47
N LYS A 57 12.52 47.31 -5.34
CA LYS A 57 12.44 48.37 -6.35
C LYS A 57 13.69 49.25 -6.30
N ASP A 58 14.13 49.61 -5.09
CA ASP A 58 15.36 50.38 -4.90
C ASP A 58 16.60 49.57 -5.34
N PHE A 59 16.64 48.25 -5.08
CA PHE A 59 17.70 47.36 -5.58
C PHE A 59 17.70 47.20 -7.11
N ALA A 60 16.53 47.24 -7.76
CA ALA A 60 16.44 47.17 -9.22
C ALA A 60 16.84 48.49 -9.89
N GLU A 61 16.44 49.64 -9.33
CA GLU A 61 16.78 50.98 -9.85
C GLU A 61 18.26 51.34 -9.60
N GLU A 62 18.87 50.86 -8.50
CA GLU A 62 20.29 51.05 -8.24
C GLU A 62 21.19 50.12 -9.09
N ARG A 63 20.64 48.99 -9.55
CA ARG A 63 21.31 48.03 -10.43
C ARG A 63 21.29 48.45 -11.91
N ASP A 64 20.23 49.12 -12.38
CA ASP A 64 20.15 49.66 -13.75
C ASP A 64 21.10 50.83 -14.00
N ARG A 65 21.59 51.51 -12.94
CA ARG A 65 22.48 52.67 -13.08
C ARG A 65 23.96 52.33 -13.22
N ARG A 66 24.42 51.11 -12.93
CA ARG A 66 25.85 50.88 -12.74
C ARG A 66 26.66 50.29 -13.88
N TRP A 67 26.20 49.45 -14.80
CA TRP A 67 27.13 48.86 -15.79
C TRP A 67 26.64 48.89 -17.25
N GLU A 68 27.36 49.66 -18.06
CA GLU A 68 27.61 49.39 -19.47
C GLU A 68 28.63 48.24 -19.57
N LEU A 69 28.29 47.21 -20.37
CA LEU A 69 29.17 46.19 -20.94
C LEU A 69 30.21 45.55 -20.00
N GLN A 70 29.88 44.38 -19.41
CA GLN A 70 30.85 43.29 -19.27
C GLN A 70 30.21 41.92 -19.05
N ASP A 71 30.88 40.90 -19.60
CA ASP A 71 30.59 39.47 -19.62
C ASP A 71 30.24 38.87 -18.24
N GLU A 72 28.96 38.63 -17.96
CA GLU A 72 28.57 37.80 -16.82
C GLU A 72 27.43 36.83 -17.14
N GLY A 73 27.75 35.53 -17.02
CA GLY A 73 26.95 34.38 -17.43
C GLY A 73 25.74 34.05 -16.55
N VAL A 74 24.90 35.04 -16.24
CA VAL A 74 23.49 34.81 -15.88
C VAL A 74 22.66 35.48 -16.95
N SER A 75 22.33 34.72 -18.00
CA SER A 75 21.55 35.27 -19.09
C SER A 75 20.15 35.65 -18.59
N ILE A 76 19.69 36.84 -18.96
CA ILE A 76 18.30 37.32 -18.81
C ILE A 76 17.26 36.24 -19.16
N PHE A 77 17.63 35.27 -20.00
CA PHE A 77 16.88 34.06 -20.36
C PHE A 77 16.46 33.20 -19.14
N ASP A 78 17.33 32.93 -18.17
CA ASP A 78 16.99 32.06 -17.02
C ASP A 78 15.96 32.71 -16.08
N VAL A 79 16.05 34.04 -15.97
CA VAL A 79 15.09 34.85 -15.19
C VAL A 79 13.75 34.94 -15.93
N TYR A 80 13.77 35.19 -17.24
CA TYR A 80 12.55 35.25 -18.05
C TYR A 80 11.83 33.90 -18.14
N GLN A 81 12.55 32.78 -18.29
CA GLN A 81 11.96 31.43 -18.32
C GLN A 81 11.30 31.06 -16.99
N ALA A 82 11.95 31.40 -15.87
CA ALA A 82 11.36 31.18 -14.55
C ALA A 82 10.12 32.06 -14.31
N MET A 83 10.13 33.30 -14.78
CA MET A 83 8.96 34.19 -14.68
C MET A 83 7.81 33.73 -15.57
N ILE A 84 8.09 33.22 -16.77
CA ILE A 84 7.08 32.66 -17.68
C ILE A 84 6.50 31.37 -17.07
N PHE A 85 7.33 30.47 -16.54
CA PHE A 85 6.87 29.23 -15.91
C PHE A 85 6.01 29.50 -14.67
N VAL A 86 6.47 30.38 -13.76
CA VAL A 86 5.69 30.80 -12.59
C VAL A 86 4.39 31.49 -13.02
N SER A 87 4.43 32.35 -14.04
CA SER A 87 3.23 33.00 -14.57
C SER A 87 2.24 32.00 -15.17
N MET A 88 2.71 31.01 -15.92
CA MET A 88 1.86 29.95 -16.51
C MET A 88 1.28 29.03 -15.43
N SER A 89 2.05 28.66 -14.42
CA SER A 89 1.57 27.87 -13.27
C SER A 89 0.57 28.64 -12.42
N CYS A 90 0.84 29.91 -12.10
CA CYS A 90 -0.09 30.76 -11.35
C CYS A 90 -1.37 31.02 -12.15
N ASN A 91 -1.28 31.21 -13.47
CA ASN A 91 -2.45 31.43 -14.34
C ASN A 91 -3.26 30.12 -14.52
N SER A 92 -2.60 28.96 -14.55
CA SER A 92 -3.25 27.63 -14.48
C SER A 92 -4.02 27.45 -13.18
N VAL A 93 -3.41 27.78 -12.04
CA VAL A 93 -4.05 27.71 -10.71
C VAL A 93 -5.22 28.71 -10.60
N LEU A 94 -5.03 29.96 -11.03
CA LEU A 94 -6.12 30.94 -11.06
C LEU A 94 -7.27 30.47 -11.96
N THR A 95 -6.96 29.82 -13.08
CA THR A 95 -7.97 29.29 -13.99
C THR A 95 -8.72 28.12 -13.34
N THR A 96 -8.02 27.20 -12.67
CA THR A 96 -8.64 26.08 -11.94
C THR A 96 -9.50 26.55 -10.76
N VAL A 97 -9.01 27.50 -9.96
CA VAL A 97 -9.73 28.05 -8.81
C VAL A 97 -10.95 28.85 -9.25
N ASN A 98 -10.81 29.73 -10.24
CA ASN A 98 -11.92 30.53 -10.77
C ASN A 98 -12.95 29.67 -11.53
N PHE A 99 -12.52 28.59 -12.18
CA PHE A 99 -13.42 27.64 -12.84
C PHE A 99 -14.16 26.78 -11.81
N ALA A 100 -13.49 26.37 -10.73
CA ALA A 100 -14.15 25.72 -9.59
C ALA A 100 -15.19 26.65 -8.95
N THR A 101 -14.89 27.95 -8.79
CA THR A 101 -15.88 28.92 -8.27
C THR A 101 -17.04 29.15 -9.25
N ALA A 102 -16.78 29.24 -10.55
CA ALA A 102 -17.82 29.44 -11.58
C ALA A 102 -18.70 28.18 -11.79
N SER A 103 -18.14 26.98 -11.62
CA SER A 103 -18.89 25.72 -11.72
C SER A 103 -19.90 25.52 -10.57
N VAL A 104 -19.74 26.27 -9.48
CA VAL A 104 -20.62 26.25 -8.32
C VAL A 104 -21.78 27.26 -8.44
N THR A 105 -21.74 28.21 -9.40
CA THR A 105 -22.70 29.32 -9.54
C THR A 105 -23.74 29.20 -10.68
N SER A 106 -24.03 27.98 -11.14
CA SER A 106 -25.22 27.59 -11.94
C SER A 106 -25.59 28.32 -13.27
N ASP A 107 -24.75 29.18 -13.87
CA ASP A 107 -25.04 29.73 -15.21
C ASP A 107 -24.13 29.18 -16.33
N HIS A 108 -24.72 28.34 -17.19
CA HIS A 108 -24.06 27.65 -18.29
C HIS A 108 -23.59 28.60 -19.42
N ALA A 109 -24.26 29.74 -19.62
CA ALA A 109 -23.94 30.70 -20.67
C ALA A 109 -22.67 31.52 -20.32
N SER A 110 -22.54 31.90 -19.05
CA SER A 110 -21.37 32.60 -18.50
C SER A 110 -20.10 31.74 -18.54
N LEU A 111 -20.23 30.43 -18.27
CA LEU A 111 -19.12 29.48 -18.34
C LEU A 111 -18.58 29.31 -19.78
N CYS A 112 -19.47 29.19 -20.76
CA CYS A 112 -19.10 29.07 -22.18
C CYS A 112 -18.41 30.33 -22.73
N MET A 113 -18.88 31.53 -22.35
CA MET A 113 -18.21 32.78 -22.75
C MET A 113 -16.84 32.95 -22.09
N PHE A 114 -16.71 32.59 -20.81
CA PHE A 114 -15.44 32.65 -20.08
C PHE A 114 -14.38 31.73 -20.70
N VAL A 115 -14.76 30.48 -21.00
CA VAL A 115 -13.87 29.50 -21.67
C VAL A 115 -13.42 30.01 -23.04
N LYS A 116 -14.35 30.54 -23.85
CA LYS A 116 -14.04 31.01 -25.21
C LYS A 116 -13.13 32.24 -25.23
N HIS A 117 -13.30 33.17 -24.28
CA HIS A 117 -12.47 34.37 -24.19
C HIS A 117 -11.06 34.05 -23.66
N ARG A 118 -10.93 33.08 -22.74
CA ARG A 118 -9.64 32.73 -22.14
C ARG A 118 -8.80 31.79 -23.01
N ILE A 119 -9.42 30.90 -23.80
CA ILE A 119 -8.73 30.11 -24.83
C ILE A 119 -8.03 31.05 -25.84
N ARG A 120 -8.71 32.13 -26.28
CA ARG A 120 -8.10 33.13 -27.17
C ARG A 120 -6.88 33.83 -26.55
N GLY A 121 -6.97 34.23 -25.28
CA GLY A 121 -5.85 34.88 -24.58
C GLY A 121 -4.63 33.96 -24.41
N ASN A 122 -4.86 32.68 -24.13
CA ASN A 122 -3.79 31.71 -23.92
C ASN A 122 -3.13 31.28 -25.24
N VAL A 123 -3.90 31.14 -26.33
CA VAL A 123 -3.35 30.93 -27.68
C VAL A 123 -2.46 32.09 -28.11
N LEU A 124 -2.85 33.33 -27.79
CA LEU A 124 -2.05 34.51 -28.11
C LEU A 124 -0.73 34.56 -27.32
N ALA A 125 -0.74 34.16 -26.05
CA ALA A 125 0.46 34.08 -25.22
C ALA A 125 1.45 33.01 -25.74
N ILE A 126 0.95 31.86 -26.18
CA ILE A 126 1.75 30.78 -26.76
C ILE A 126 2.36 31.21 -28.11
N MET A 127 1.57 31.83 -28.99
CA MET A 127 2.06 32.33 -30.27
C MET A 127 3.14 33.41 -30.09
N THR A 128 3.02 34.25 -29.05
CA THR A 128 4.01 35.26 -28.71
C THR A 128 5.30 34.65 -28.16
N ALA A 129 5.21 33.58 -27.36
CA ALA A 129 6.37 32.84 -26.86
C ALA A 129 7.11 32.11 -28.00
N ILE A 130 6.39 31.48 -28.92
CA ILE A 130 6.94 30.81 -30.11
C ILE A 130 7.65 31.82 -31.02
N ALA A 131 7.04 32.98 -31.29
CA ALA A 131 7.63 34.03 -32.11
C ALA A 131 8.95 34.58 -31.54
N ARG A 132 9.03 34.76 -30.21
CA ARG A 132 10.26 35.21 -29.52
C ARG A 132 11.36 34.14 -29.54
N LEU A 133 11.00 32.86 -29.50
CA LEU A 133 11.96 31.75 -29.60
C LEU A 133 12.55 31.62 -31.02
N ILE A 134 11.73 31.81 -32.05
CA ILE A 134 12.17 31.77 -33.46
C ILE A 134 13.12 32.95 -33.77
N ALA A 135 12.84 34.14 -33.23
CA ALA A 135 13.73 35.29 -33.33
C ALA A 135 15.09 35.01 -32.68
N PHE A 136 15.11 34.34 -31.52
CA PHE A 136 16.34 33.97 -30.83
C PHE A 136 17.15 32.88 -31.56
N GLN A 137 16.51 31.88 -32.17
CA GLN A 137 17.20 30.88 -33.00
C GLN A 137 17.91 31.49 -34.21
N ARG A 138 17.41 32.61 -34.75
CA ARG A 138 18.09 33.35 -35.82
C ARG A 138 19.34 34.09 -35.31
N VAL A 139 19.29 34.63 -34.09
CA VAL A 139 20.42 35.33 -33.44
C VAL A 139 21.50 34.34 -32.96
N ALA A 140 21.11 33.19 -32.41
CA ALA A 140 22.05 32.16 -31.97
C ALA A 140 22.81 31.48 -33.14
N LYS A 141 22.28 31.56 -34.37
CA LYS A 141 22.97 31.08 -35.57
C LYS A 141 23.93 32.10 -36.19
N SER A 142 23.86 33.38 -35.81
CA SER A 142 24.51 34.42 -36.61
C SER A 142 25.94 34.78 -36.24
N ASP A 143 26.48 34.67 -35.02
CA ASP A 143 27.90 35.02 -34.77
C ASP A 143 28.44 34.63 -33.36
N ALA A 144 28.91 33.38 -33.15
CA ALA A 144 29.79 33.07 -32.01
C ALA A 144 30.55 31.73 -32.16
N PRO A 145 31.86 31.75 -32.50
CA PRO A 145 32.72 30.55 -32.48
C PRO A 145 32.82 29.87 -31.09
N GLU A 146 32.64 30.64 -30.01
CA GLU A 146 32.69 30.19 -28.61
C GLU A 146 31.58 29.17 -28.27
N PHE A 147 30.39 29.33 -28.88
CA PHE A 147 29.23 28.48 -28.59
C PHE A 147 29.39 27.06 -29.16
N GLN A 148 30.11 26.91 -30.28
CA GLN A 148 30.44 25.58 -30.81
C GLN A 148 31.53 24.87 -30.00
N ARG A 149 32.42 25.62 -29.33
CA ARG A 149 33.45 25.04 -28.46
C ARG A 149 32.86 24.38 -27.21
N ILE A 150 31.88 25.02 -26.58
CA ILE A 150 31.18 24.49 -25.38
C ILE A 150 30.40 23.21 -25.69
N MET A 151 29.86 23.08 -26.91
CA MET A 151 29.13 21.88 -27.35
C MET A 151 30.05 20.69 -27.67
N GLY A 152 31.34 20.92 -27.95
CA GLY A 152 32.31 19.88 -28.32
C GLY A 152 32.92 19.09 -27.15
N GLU A 153 32.84 19.59 -25.91
CA GLU A 153 33.56 19.00 -24.75
C GLU A 153 32.76 17.94 -23.96
N GLY A 154 31.65 17.43 -24.49
CA GLY A 154 30.97 16.23 -23.96
C GLY A 154 30.36 16.33 -22.55
N ARG A 155 30.42 17.48 -21.86
CA ARG A 155 29.87 17.67 -20.50
C ARG A 155 28.44 18.21 -20.45
N VAL A 156 27.83 18.58 -21.58
CA VAL A 156 26.50 19.23 -21.61
C VAL A 156 25.61 18.72 -22.77
N GLY A 157 25.79 17.47 -23.22
CA GLY A 157 25.10 16.95 -24.41
C GLY A 157 23.59 16.67 -24.24
N TRP A 158 23.10 16.48 -23.02
CA TRP A 158 21.69 16.08 -22.77
C TRP A 158 20.82 17.19 -22.17
N CYS A 159 21.40 18.17 -21.49
CA CYS A 159 20.64 19.16 -20.71
C CYS A 159 20.08 20.34 -21.52
N THR A 160 20.66 20.67 -22.68
CA THR A 160 20.34 21.91 -23.39
C THR A 160 19.40 21.74 -24.58
N GLY A 161 19.33 20.54 -25.19
CA GLY A 161 18.45 20.26 -26.33
C GLY A 161 17.15 19.53 -25.99
N ALA A 162 17.21 18.54 -25.10
CA ALA A 162 16.06 17.68 -24.79
C ALA A 162 15.15 18.27 -23.71
N LEU A 163 15.71 18.95 -22.71
CA LEU A 163 14.97 19.49 -21.56
C LEU A 163 13.86 20.48 -21.96
N PRO A 164 14.07 21.43 -22.91
CA PRO A 164 13.00 22.33 -23.35
C PRO A 164 11.93 21.60 -24.17
N VAL A 165 12.33 20.61 -24.98
CA VAL A 165 11.41 19.85 -25.84
C VAL A 165 10.56 18.89 -25.01
N VAL A 166 11.15 18.25 -23.99
CA VAL A 166 10.46 17.36 -23.05
C VAL A 166 9.57 18.15 -22.10
N ALA A 167 10.02 19.30 -21.59
CA ALA A 167 9.17 20.18 -20.76
C ALA A 167 8.00 20.77 -21.56
N MET A 168 8.23 21.14 -22.83
CA MET A 168 7.19 21.62 -23.72
C MET A 168 6.24 20.49 -24.13
N ALA A 169 6.75 19.30 -24.43
CA ALA A 169 5.92 18.13 -24.70
C ALA A 169 5.10 17.72 -23.47
N ALA A 170 5.68 17.73 -22.27
CA ALA A 170 4.98 17.44 -21.03
C ALA A 170 3.90 18.51 -20.74
N GLY A 171 4.21 19.80 -20.92
CA GLY A 171 3.23 20.88 -20.76
C GLY A 171 2.08 20.80 -21.78
N VAL A 172 2.40 20.51 -23.04
CA VAL A 172 1.41 20.35 -24.12
C VAL A 172 0.59 19.08 -23.94
N ILE A 173 1.19 17.96 -23.53
CA ILE A 173 0.50 16.70 -23.26
C ILE A 173 -0.39 16.84 -22.01
N SER A 174 0.11 17.43 -20.92
CA SER A 174 -0.71 17.75 -19.74
C SER A 174 -1.86 18.69 -20.08
N TYR A 175 -1.64 19.68 -20.94
CA TYR A 175 -2.69 20.60 -21.38
C TYR A 175 -3.72 19.93 -22.30
N ILE A 176 -3.27 19.07 -23.24
CA ILE A 176 -4.14 18.28 -24.11
C ILE A 176 -4.94 17.27 -23.28
N LEU A 177 -4.32 16.61 -22.30
CA LEU A 177 -5.01 15.75 -21.33
C LEU A 177 -6.06 16.56 -20.58
N VAL A 178 -5.70 17.71 -20.02
CA VAL A 178 -6.65 18.59 -19.33
C VAL A 178 -7.79 19.01 -20.26
N MET A 179 -7.54 19.33 -21.54
CA MET A 179 -8.60 19.72 -22.48
C MET A 179 -9.47 18.55 -22.95
N LEU A 180 -8.90 17.37 -23.21
CA LEU A 180 -9.63 16.15 -23.60
C LEU A 180 -10.48 15.62 -22.43
N VAL A 181 -9.95 15.72 -21.21
CA VAL A 181 -10.60 15.36 -19.95
C VAL A 181 -11.67 16.40 -19.60
N GLN A 182 -11.39 17.70 -19.71
CA GLN A 182 -12.40 18.76 -19.54
C GLN A 182 -13.54 18.67 -20.55
N GLY A 183 -13.29 18.29 -21.80
CA GLY A 183 -14.32 18.12 -22.82
C GLY A 183 -15.31 16.98 -22.50
N TYR A 184 -14.86 15.91 -21.85
CA TYR A 184 -15.69 14.75 -21.48
C TYR A 184 -16.31 14.90 -20.07
N LEU A 185 -15.65 15.59 -19.14
CA LEU A 185 -16.03 15.68 -17.72
C LEU A 185 -16.84 16.93 -17.34
N VAL A 186 -17.13 17.83 -18.28
CA VAL A 186 -18.09 18.93 -18.06
C VAL A 186 -19.50 18.41 -17.68
N MET A 187 -19.77 17.11 -17.80
CA MET A 187 -21.05 16.52 -17.39
C MET A 187 -21.04 15.75 -16.05
N HIS A 188 -19.90 15.32 -15.49
CA HIS A 188 -19.91 14.50 -14.27
C HIS A 188 -18.67 14.67 -13.34
N MET A 189 -18.94 15.15 -12.12
CA MET A 189 -18.25 14.90 -10.82
C MET A 189 -17.38 15.99 -10.15
N LYS A 190 -17.68 16.17 -8.83
CA LYS A 190 -17.00 16.97 -7.80
C LYS A 190 -15.74 16.28 -7.22
N THR A 191 -15.63 14.95 -7.33
CA THR A 191 -14.57 14.12 -6.72
C THR A 191 -13.20 14.27 -7.38
N PHE A 192 -13.16 14.37 -8.71
CA PHE A 192 -11.92 14.58 -9.46
C PHE A 192 -11.23 15.88 -9.04
N TRP A 193 -12.00 16.96 -8.85
CA TRP A 193 -11.46 18.25 -8.43
C TRP A 193 -10.91 18.24 -7.01
N PHE A 194 -11.47 17.42 -6.09
CA PHE A 194 -10.89 17.25 -4.76
C PHE A 194 -9.56 16.48 -4.80
N CYS A 195 -9.49 15.37 -5.56
CA CYS A 195 -8.25 14.61 -5.74
C CYS A 195 -7.17 15.45 -6.45
N VAL A 196 -7.54 16.16 -7.52
CA VAL A 196 -6.64 17.06 -8.24
C VAL A 196 -6.22 18.24 -7.36
N ALA A 197 -7.13 18.85 -6.59
CA ALA A 197 -6.76 19.94 -5.67
C ALA A 197 -5.80 19.43 -4.58
N THR A 198 -6.05 18.26 -4.02
CA THR A 198 -5.17 17.66 -3.00
C THR A 198 -3.79 17.33 -3.58
N ILE A 199 -3.74 16.63 -4.72
CA ILE A 199 -2.50 16.30 -5.43
C ILE A 199 -1.77 17.58 -5.85
N THR A 200 -2.48 18.59 -6.35
CA THR A 200 -1.90 19.87 -6.78
C THR A 200 -1.38 20.68 -5.60
N VAL A 201 -2.09 20.72 -4.47
CA VAL A 201 -1.62 21.37 -3.23
C VAL A 201 -0.38 20.67 -2.70
N CYS A 202 -0.35 19.34 -2.71
CA CYS A 202 0.82 18.56 -2.33
C CYS A 202 2.01 18.81 -3.28
N ILE A 203 1.78 18.84 -4.60
CA ILE A 203 2.81 19.14 -5.60
C ILE A 203 3.29 20.59 -5.48
N ILE A 204 2.40 21.56 -5.23
CA ILE A 204 2.78 22.96 -5.03
C ILE A 204 3.61 23.09 -3.75
N PHE A 205 3.20 22.48 -2.64
CA PHE A 205 3.98 22.53 -1.40
C PHE A 205 5.36 21.91 -1.59
N TRP A 206 5.43 20.80 -2.33
CA TRP A 206 6.67 20.09 -2.68
C TRP A 206 7.58 20.92 -3.60
N THR A 207 7.06 21.42 -4.71
CA THR A 207 7.82 22.15 -5.73
C THR A 207 8.23 23.55 -5.27
N SER A 208 7.37 24.24 -4.50
CA SER A 208 7.69 25.55 -3.92
C SER A 208 8.87 25.46 -2.97
N HIS A 209 8.92 24.41 -2.15
CA HIS A 209 9.98 24.21 -1.18
C HIS A 209 11.33 23.88 -1.87
N GLU A 210 11.31 23.02 -2.89
CA GLU A 210 12.52 22.62 -3.63
C GLU A 210 13.06 23.72 -4.56
N VAL A 211 12.20 24.47 -5.26
CA VAL A 211 12.64 25.58 -6.12
C VAL A 211 13.31 26.69 -5.31
N TRP A 212 12.83 26.96 -4.09
CA TRP A 212 13.46 27.90 -3.16
C TRP A 212 14.82 27.40 -2.65
N ILE A 213 14.97 26.10 -2.37
CA ILE A 213 16.24 25.48 -1.95
C ILE A 213 17.27 25.46 -3.09
N ILE A 214 16.84 25.19 -4.32
CA ILE A 214 17.70 25.19 -5.52
C ILE A 214 18.19 26.60 -5.85
N ARG A 215 17.35 27.63 -5.68
CA ARG A 215 17.76 29.05 -5.81
C ARG A 215 18.79 29.44 -4.75
N ALA A 216 18.62 28.98 -3.51
CA ALA A 216 19.61 29.19 -2.45
C ALA A 216 20.94 28.47 -2.74
N LYS A 217 20.92 27.29 -3.36
CA LYS A 217 22.15 26.54 -3.73
C LYS A 217 22.88 27.12 -4.94
N ARG A 218 22.18 27.58 -5.97
CA ARG A 218 22.83 28.23 -7.14
C ARG A 218 23.45 29.58 -6.80
N ALA A 219 22.87 30.32 -5.85
CA ALA A 219 23.47 31.55 -5.34
C ALA A 219 24.78 31.32 -4.55
N VAL A 220 24.95 30.14 -3.94
CA VAL A 220 26.12 29.81 -3.09
C VAL A 220 27.23 29.07 -3.86
N ASN A 221 26.91 28.39 -4.96
CA ASN A 221 27.87 27.58 -5.74
C ASN A 221 28.51 28.31 -6.94
N HIS A 222 28.42 29.65 -7.03
CA HIS A 222 29.19 30.40 -8.03
C HIS A 222 30.68 30.43 -7.66
N PRO A 223 31.61 29.98 -8.54
CA PRO A 223 33.05 29.92 -8.24
C PRO A 223 33.71 31.27 -7.89
N GLU A 224 33.08 32.38 -8.28
CA GLU A 224 33.53 33.75 -8.01
C GLU A 224 33.23 34.19 -6.55
N LEU A 225 32.13 33.70 -5.93
CA LEU A 225 31.80 34.00 -4.53
C LEU A 225 32.69 33.25 -3.53
N LEU A 226 33.30 32.13 -3.95
CA LEU A 226 34.30 31.37 -3.20
C LEU A 226 35.74 31.89 -3.37
N LYS A 227 35.95 32.90 -4.22
CA LYS A 227 37.26 33.54 -4.50
C LYS A 227 37.36 34.98 -4.01
N LEU A 228 36.52 35.41 -3.07
CA LEU A 228 36.79 36.62 -2.30
C LEU A 228 37.90 36.33 -1.28
N THR A 229 39.14 36.42 -1.77
CA THR A 229 40.34 36.48 -0.95
C THR A 229 40.32 37.81 -0.19
N TYR A 230 39.68 37.84 0.98
CA TYR A 230 39.81 38.97 1.89
C TYR A 230 41.15 38.84 2.63
N THR A 231 42.17 39.56 2.18
CA THR A 231 43.23 40.02 3.07
C THR A 231 42.65 41.19 3.86
N CYS A 232 42.06 40.90 5.01
CA CYS A 232 41.58 41.93 5.93
C CYS A 232 42.19 41.69 7.30
N GLU A 233 42.75 42.75 7.88
CA GLU A 233 43.29 42.75 9.22
C GLU A 233 42.22 42.40 10.24
N CYS A 234 42.69 41.82 11.35
CA CYS A 234 41.95 40.93 12.23
C CYS A 234 40.89 41.66 13.10
N GLU A 235 39.78 42.13 12.52
CA GLU A 235 38.56 42.51 13.26
C GLU A 235 37.29 42.53 12.36
N ASP A 236 37.40 42.93 11.08
CA ASP A 236 36.26 43.06 10.16
C ASP A 236 35.76 41.72 9.59
N ALA A 237 36.64 40.72 9.44
CA ALA A 237 36.25 39.38 8.99
C ALA A 237 35.26 38.71 9.97
N ALA A 238 35.36 38.99 11.27
CA ALA A 238 34.45 38.46 12.28
C ALA A 238 33.05 39.10 12.20
N GLN A 239 32.95 40.36 11.78
CA GLN A 239 31.68 41.05 11.55
C GLN A 239 31.01 40.60 10.23
N GLY A 240 31.77 40.45 9.15
CA GLY A 240 31.27 39.94 7.87
C GLY A 240 30.72 38.51 7.97
N ILE A 241 31.44 37.63 8.68
CA ILE A 241 31.00 36.25 8.97
C ILE A 241 29.76 36.25 9.88
N LYS A 242 29.70 37.13 10.89
CA LYS A 242 28.49 37.30 11.72
C LYS A 242 27.30 37.77 10.88
N GLY A 243 27.49 38.72 9.97
CA GLY A 243 26.47 39.25 9.06
C GLY A 243 25.92 38.19 8.12
N LEU A 244 26.79 37.43 7.46
CA LEU A 244 26.42 36.28 6.61
C LEU A 244 25.72 35.17 7.41
N SER A 245 26.18 34.87 8.63
CA SER A 245 25.49 33.91 9.51
C SER A 245 24.10 34.38 9.97
N ARG A 246 23.89 35.71 10.05
CA ARG A 246 22.63 36.35 10.45
C ARG A 246 21.65 36.38 9.29
N LEU A 247 22.14 36.71 8.09
CA LEU A 247 21.38 36.67 6.85
C LEU A 247 20.96 35.24 6.50
N ALA A 248 21.87 34.26 6.61
CA ALA A 248 21.57 32.84 6.41
C ALA A 248 20.60 32.28 7.47
N ARG A 249 20.69 32.75 8.73
CA ARG A 249 19.70 32.43 9.77
C ARG A 249 18.32 32.97 9.45
N ASN A 250 18.25 34.21 8.98
CA ASN A 250 16.99 34.89 8.70
C ASN A 250 16.32 34.39 7.40
N MET A 251 17.11 33.94 6.41
CA MET A 251 16.58 33.44 5.13
C MET A 251 16.33 31.92 5.08
N VAL A 252 17.08 31.11 5.83
CA VAL A 252 17.06 29.63 5.73
C VAL A 252 16.79 28.94 7.08
N GLY A 253 16.68 29.70 8.18
CA GLY A 253 16.38 29.16 9.51
C GLY A 253 17.48 28.27 10.11
N ARG A 254 18.72 28.31 9.60
CA ARG A 254 19.84 27.47 10.07
C ARG A 254 21.12 28.28 10.32
N SER A 255 21.93 27.79 11.26
CA SER A 255 23.26 28.30 11.61
C SER A 255 24.31 27.64 10.72
N ILE A 256 25.00 28.41 9.86
CA ILE A 256 26.19 27.95 9.14
C ILE A 256 27.37 27.98 10.12
N THR A 257 28.05 26.84 10.31
CA THR A 257 29.21 26.73 11.21
C THR A 257 30.45 26.54 10.37
N LEU A 258 31.37 27.50 10.40
CA LEU A 258 32.66 27.41 9.72
C LEU A 258 33.67 26.81 10.71
N LYS A 259 34.27 25.66 10.39
CA LYS A 259 35.39 25.09 11.19
C LYS A 259 36.73 25.47 10.54
N PRO A 260 37.73 25.89 11.32
CA PRO A 260 39.10 26.05 10.81
C PRO A 260 39.72 24.66 10.56
N SER A 261 40.18 24.43 9.34
CA SER A 261 41.00 23.26 8.98
C SER A 261 42.35 23.32 9.71
N LYS A 262 42.88 22.15 10.10
CA LYS A 262 44.22 22.00 10.72
C LYS A 262 45.38 22.22 9.75
N THR A 263 45.09 22.36 8.45
CA THR A 263 46.04 22.73 7.41
C THR A 263 45.57 24.05 6.79
N ALA A 264 46.42 25.07 6.88
CA ALA A 264 46.12 26.43 6.44
C ALA A 264 45.62 26.47 4.98
N SER A 265 44.64 27.35 4.75
CA SER A 265 44.07 27.85 3.48
C SER A 265 42.72 27.32 2.97
N ASN A 266 42.08 26.31 3.57
CA ASN A 266 40.74 25.86 3.13
C ASN A 266 39.68 26.01 4.23
N LEU A 267 38.63 26.78 3.94
CA LEU A 267 37.36 26.81 4.67
C LEU A 267 36.42 25.79 4.02
N GLU A 268 36.20 24.65 4.67
CA GLU A 268 35.17 23.70 4.21
C GLU A 268 33.79 24.22 4.61
N LEU A 269 32.94 24.42 3.61
CA LEU A 269 31.53 24.77 3.78
C LEU A 269 30.74 23.48 3.96
N GLU A 270 30.46 23.10 5.21
CA GLU A 270 29.56 21.97 5.51
C GLU A 270 28.11 22.38 5.19
N ILE A 271 27.61 21.97 4.02
CA ILE A 271 26.18 22.08 3.68
C ILE A 271 25.48 20.84 4.28
N PRO A 272 24.62 20.99 5.30
CA PRO A 272 24.02 19.85 5.97
C PRO A 272 23.13 19.04 5.02
N SER A 273 23.11 17.71 5.21
CA SER A 273 22.40 16.73 4.40
C SER A 273 20.91 17.05 4.19
N TYR A 274 20.64 17.57 3.00
CA TYR A 274 19.57 17.38 2.01
C TYR A 274 18.11 17.00 2.33
N TYR A 275 17.75 16.34 3.43
CA TYR A 275 16.34 16.18 3.81
C TYR A 275 16.12 16.84 5.17
N GLY A 276 15.43 17.99 5.17
CA GLY A 276 15.14 18.66 6.42
C GLY A 276 14.31 17.75 7.32
N ILE A 277 14.86 17.27 8.43
CA ILE A 277 14.13 16.38 9.35
C ILE A 277 12.79 17.01 9.77
N ARG A 278 12.76 18.33 9.99
CA ARG A 278 11.52 19.08 10.27
C ARG A 278 10.53 19.02 9.11
N SER A 279 10.97 19.24 7.87
CA SER A 279 10.09 19.15 6.69
C SER A 279 9.64 17.71 6.44
N GLY A 280 10.48 16.71 6.73
CA GLY A 280 10.12 15.29 6.70
C GLY A 280 8.99 14.97 7.68
N TRP A 281 9.09 15.41 8.94
CA TRP A 281 8.00 15.25 9.92
C TRP A 281 6.71 15.96 9.50
N MET A 282 6.80 17.17 8.95
CA MET A 282 5.61 17.88 8.45
C MET A 282 4.99 17.13 7.27
N ALA A 283 5.79 16.64 6.31
CA ALA A 283 5.30 15.88 5.17
C ALA A 283 4.62 14.58 5.61
N VAL A 284 5.27 13.78 6.47
CA VAL A 284 4.69 12.56 7.04
C VAL A 284 3.41 12.88 7.80
N GLY A 285 3.39 13.94 8.62
CA GLY A 285 2.20 14.35 9.36
C GLY A 285 1.04 14.75 8.46
N VAL A 286 1.30 15.53 7.41
CA VAL A 286 0.28 15.91 6.41
C VAL A 286 -0.26 14.68 5.70
N VAL A 287 0.63 13.83 5.15
CA VAL A 287 0.25 12.58 4.46
C VAL A 287 -0.62 11.69 5.34
N PHE A 288 -0.20 11.51 6.61
CA PHE A 288 -0.93 10.68 7.57
C PHE A 288 -2.32 11.24 7.85
N ILE A 289 -2.43 12.52 8.20
CA ILE A 289 -3.72 13.16 8.53
C ILE A 289 -4.65 13.17 7.31
N SER A 290 -4.16 13.58 6.14
CA SER A 290 -4.96 13.65 4.92
C SER A 290 -5.38 12.27 4.43
N GLY A 291 -4.46 11.30 4.47
CA GLY A 291 -4.71 9.92 4.05
C GLY A 291 -5.78 9.26 4.91
N PHE A 292 -5.66 9.30 6.23
CA PHE A 292 -6.65 8.69 7.13
C PHE A 292 -7.97 9.45 7.17
N SER A 293 -7.98 10.77 6.95
CA SER A 293 -9.20 11.55 6.79
C SER A 293 -9.93 11.17 5.51
N LEU A 294 -9.19 10.98 4.41
CA LEU A 294 -9.74 10.46 3.16
C LEU A 294 -10.33 9.05 3.38
N MET A 295 -9.58 8.13 3.99
CA MET A 295 -10.05 6.78 4.29
C MET A 295 -11.30 6.76 5.18
N GLY A 296 -11.37 7.61 6.21
CA GLY A 296 -12.55 7.71 7.07
C GLY A 296 -13.78 8.18 6.30
N PHE A 297 -13.61 9.17 5.42
CA PHE A 297 -14.66 9.68 4.55
C PHE A 297 -15.13 8.62 3.53
N THR A 298 -14.20 7.97 2.82
CA THR A 298 -14.52 6.89 1.87
C THR A 298 -15.06 5.65 2.59
N GLY A 299 -14.65 5.39 3.82
CA GLY A 299 -15.23 4.37 4.69
C GLY A 299 -16.72 4.62 4.94
N LYS A 300 -17.11 5.85 5.29
CA LYS A 300 -18.53 6.21 5.42
C LYS A 300 -19.30 5.95 4.12
N ILE A 301 -18.72 6.33 2.97
CA ILE A 301 -19.32 6.07 1.65
C ILE A 301 -19.54 4.57 1.43
N ILE A 302 -18.57 3.72 1.78
CA ILE A 302 -18.71 2.26 1.66
C ILE A 302 -19.85 1.74 2.54
N TYR A 303 -19.96 2.21 3.79
CA TYR A 303 -21.04 1.82 4.69
C TYR A 303 -22.42 2.20 4.14
N ASP A 304 -22.57 3.43 3.64
CA ASP A 304 -23.85 3.95 3.16
C ASP A 304 -24.26 3.33 1.81
N ASN A 305 -23.29 2.84 1.02
CA ASN A 305 -23.52 2.36 -0.34
C ASN A 305 -23.18 0.87 -0.55
N ALA A 306 -22.99 0.11 0.53
CA ALA A 306 -22.85 -1.34 0.44
C ALA A 306 -24.13 -1.98 -0.16
N PRO A 307 -24.04 -3.12 -0.85
CA PRO A 307 -25.23 -3.82 -1.34
C PRO A 307 -26.11 -4.19 -0.13
N PRO A 308 -27.42 -3.88 -0.13
CA PRO A 308 -28.29 -4.19 0.99
C PRO A 308 -28.42 -5.71 1.18
N ILE A 309 -28.84 -6.15 2.37
CA ILE A 309 -29.13 -7.56 2.66
C ILE A 309 -30.65 -7.71 2.85
N PRO A 310 -31.41 -7.86 1.75
CA PRO A 310 -32.86 -7.83 1.76
C PRO A 310 -33.47 -9.21 2.07
N THR A 311 -34.78 -9.21 2.32
CA THR A 311 -35.60 -10.42 2.21
C THR A 311 -36.00 -10.62 0.74
N PHE A 312 -35.73 -11.81 0.21
CA PHE A 312 -36.09 -12.18 -1.16
C PHE A 312 -37.46 -12.85 -1.18
N ARG A 313 -38.40 -12.30 -1.96
CA ARG A 313 -39.75 -12.84 -2.14
C ARG A 313 -40.10 -13.03 -3.60
N LEU A 314 -41.07 -13.91 -3.86
CA LEU A 314 -41.74 -13.95 -5.15
C LEU A 314 -42.49 -12.63 -5.42
N GLU A 315 -42.60 -12.26 -6.70
CA GLU A 315 -43.48 -11.16 -7.11
C GLU A 315 -44.97 -11.44 -6.76
N GLY A 316 -45.71 -10.37 -6.45
CA GLY A 316 -47.12 -10.38 -6.01
C GLY A 316 -47.32 -9.75 -4.62
N ASP A 317 -48.54 -9.30 -4.31
CA ASP A 317 -48.83 -8.56 -3.06
C ASP A 317 -48.59 -9.37 -1.77
N HIS A 318 -48.58 -10.70 -1.88
CA HIS A 318 -48.28 -11.66 -0.80
C HIS A 318 -47.36 -12.80 -1.27
N GLY A 319 -46.35 -12.47 -2.09
CA GLY A 319 -45.41 -13.46 -2.60
C GLY A 319 -44.69 -14.25 -1.50
N ALA A 320 -44.50 -15.55 -1.73
CA ALA A 320 -43.82 -16.43 -0.78
C ALA A 320 -42.35 -15.99 -0.57
N VAL A 321 -41.87 -16.10 0.67
CA VAL A 321 -40.46 -15.87 1.01
C VAL A 321 -39.60 -16.98 0.41
N LEU A 322 -38.52 -16.59 -0.25
CA LEU A 322 -37.46 -17.49 -0.69
C LEU A 322 -36.35 -17.56 0.36
N TRP A 323 -35.85 -16.40 0.78
CA TRP A 323 -34.90 -16.25 1.88
C TRP A 323 -35.16 -14.95 2.63
N THR A 324 -35.11 -14.98 3.95
CA THR A 324 -35.11 -13.76 4.77
C THR A 324 -33.72 -13.14 4.84
N SER A 325 -33.64 -11.87 5.25
CA SER A 325 -32.35 -11.23 5.57
C SER A 325 -31.54 -12.03 6.60
N GLU A 326 -32.22 -12.67 7.56
CA GLU A 326 -31.59 -13.49 8.59
C GLU A 326 -31.03 -14.79 8.01
N ASP A 327 -31.74 -15.43 7.07
CA ASP A 327 -31.24 -16.63 6.38
C ASP A 327 -29.94 -16.34 5.60
N VAL A 328 -29.86 -15.17 4.96
CA VAL A 328 -28.66 -14.74 4.22
C VAL A 328 -27.49 -14.49 5.18
N LEU A 329 -27.72 -13.81 6.31
CA LEU A 329 -26.70 -13.55 7.32
C LEU A 329 -26.22 -14.83 8.01
N GLU A 330 -27.13 -15.75 8.33
CA GLU A 330 -26.77 -17.06 8.88
C GLU A 330 -26.03 -17.90 7.84
N GLY A 331 -26.44 -17.85 6.57
CA GLY A 331 -25.73 -18.44 5.43
C GLY A 331 -24.28 -17.96 5.32
N GLN A 332 -24.04 -16.66 5.51
CA GLN A 332 -22.70 -16.08 5.57
C GLN A 332 -21.88 -16.66 6.73
N GLN A 333 -22.46 -16.84 7.92
CA GLN A 333 -21.78 -17.45 9.06
C GLN A 333 -21.48 -18.94 8.84
N ILE A 334 -22.38 -19.66 8.16
CA ILE A 334 -22.20 -21.06 7.79
C ILE A 334 -21.04 -21.17 6.79
N TRP A 335 -21.00 -20.33 5.76
CA TRP A 335 -19.89 -20.23 4.82
C TRP A 335 -18.55 -20.01 5.54
N GLN A 336 -18.50 -19.09 6.51
CA GLN A 336 -17.30 -18.84 7.32
C GLN A 336 -16.87 -20.09 8.11
N SER A 337 -17.83 -20.83 8.67
CA SER A 337 -17.57 -22.00 9.54
C SER A 337 -16.93 -23.18 8.81
N ILE A 338 -17.19 -23.31 7.50
CA ILE A 338 -16.58 -24.33 6.64
C ILE A 338 -15.29 -23.84 5.96
N GLY A 339 -14.78 -22.67 6.38
CA GLY A 339 -13.50 -22.10 5.97
C GLY A 339 -13.61 -20.86 5.06
N GLY A 340 -14.80 -20.50 4.60
CA GLY A 340 -15.06 -19.29 3.83
C GLY A 340 -14.13 -19.11 2.63
N GLN A 341 -13.35 -18.02 2.65
CA GLN A 341 -12.36 -17.64 1.63
C GLN A 341 -11.18 -18.62 1.51
N GLN A 342 -11.06 -19.61 2.39
CA GLN A 342 -10.00 -20.64 2.30
C GLN A 342 -10.38 -21.81 1.39
N MET A 343 -11.65 -21.92 1.01
CA MET A 343 -12.17 -22.98 0.13
C MET A 343 -12.25 -22.53 -1.34
N GLY A 344 -12.93 -21.41 -1.57
CA GLY A 344 -13.08 -20.74 -2.87
C GLY A 344 -13.07 -19.23 -2.68
N SER A 345 -13.66 -18.49 -3.61
CA SER A 345 -13.77 -17.03 -3.50
C SER A 345 -15.20 -16.51 -3.56
N VAL A 346 -15.43 -15.33 -2.99
CA VAL A 346 -16.62 -14.51 -3.18
C VAL A 346 -16.12 -13.12 -3.57
N TRP A 347 -16.68 -12.55 -4.63
CA TRP A 347 -16.22 -11.27 -5.19
C TRP A 347 -14.72 -11.23 -5.53
N GLY A 348 -14.15 -12.37 -5.94
CA GLY A 348 -12.74 -12.50 -6.30
C GLY A 348 -11.79 -12.67 -5.12
N HIS A 349 -12.23 -12.49 -3.87
CA HIS A 349 -11.39 -12.69 -2.68
C HIS A 349 -11.50 -14.12 -2.15
N GLY A 350 -10.36 -14.81 -2.06
CA GLY A 350 -10.24 -16.14 -1.48
C GLY A 350 -9.38 -17.13 -2.27
N ALA A 351 -9.61 -18.41 -2.03
CA ALA A 351 -8.87 -19.51 -2.62
C ALA A 351 -9.21 -19.71 -4.09
N LEU A 352 -8.27 -20.34 -4.80
CA LEU A 352 -8.31 -20.45 -6.26
C LEU A 352 -8.76 -21.83 -6.77
N GLN A 353 -8.94 -22.81 -5.89
CA GLN A 353 -9.20 -24.20 -6.30
C GLN A 353 -10.68 -24.51 -6.48
N ALA A 354 -11.54 -24.09 -5.54
CA ALA A 354 -12.97 -24.01 -5.78
C ALA A 354 -13.27 -22.73 -6.60
N PRO A 355 -14.44 -22.67 -7.28
CA PRO A 355 -14.76 -21.52 -8.10
C PRO A 355 -14.94 -20.25 -7.26
N ASP A 356 -15.11 -19.13 -7.96
CA ASP A 356 -15.75 -17.98 -7.34
C ASP A 356 -17.26 -18.24 -7.26
N TRP A 357 -17.81 -18.31 -6.05
CA TRP A 357 -19.20 -18.71 -5.83
C TRP A 357 -20.19 -17.69 -6.39
N SER A 358 -19.83 -16.40 -6.40
CA SER A 358 -20.67 -15.35 -7.00
C SER A 358 -20.72 -15.50 -8.52
N ALA A 359 -19.57 -15.73 -9.15
CA ALA A 359 -19.49 -15.91 -10.61
C ALA A 359 -20.11 -17.24 -11.09
N ASP A 360 -19.88 -18.34 -10.37
CA ASP A 360 -20.44 -19.66 -10.70
C ASP A 360 -21.96 -19.67 -10.59
N TRP A 361 -22.52 -19.11 -9.50
CA TRP A 361 -23.96 -18.97 -9.36
C TRP A 361 -24.54 -18.09 -10.48
N LEU A 362 -23.95 -16.91 -10.71
CA LEU A 362 -24.42 -15.96 -11.71
C LEU A 362 -24.49 -16.58 -13.11
N HIS A 363 -23.44 -17.32 -13.50
CA HIS A 363 -23.40 -17.98 -14.80
C HIS A 363 -24.47 -19.06 -14.92
N ARG A 364 -24.55 -19.98 -13.94
CA ARG A 364 -25.51 -21.09 -13.96
C ARG A 364 -26.96 -20.57 -13.96
N GLU A 365 -27.24 -19.52 -13.19
CA GLU A 365 -28.54 -18.86 -13.17
C GLU A 365 -28.91 -18.28 -14.53
N ALA A 366 -27.98 -17.56 -15.17
CA ALA A 366 -28.20 -16.95 -16.47
C ALA A 366 -28.43 -17.99 -17.56
N ALA A 367 -27.57 -19.02 -17.63
CA ALA A 367 -27.70 -20.09 -18.60
C ALA A 367 -29.05 -20.82 -18.50
N MET A 368 -29.46 -21.23 -17.29
CA MET A 368 -30.73 -21.92 -17.07
C MET A 368 -31.95 -21.02 -17.31
N THR A 369 -31.87 -19.74 -16.95
CA THR A 369 -32.99 -18.82 -17.18
C THR A 369 -33.20 -18.56 -18.68
N LEU A 370 -32.11 -18.39 -19.44
CA LEU A 370 -32.18 -18.21 -20.89
C LEU A 370 -32.70 -19.45 -21.61
N GLU A 371 -32.35 -20.65 -21.14
CA GLU A 371 -32.90 -21.90 -21.64
C GLU A 371 -34.43 -21.95 -21.46
N LEU A 372 -34.95 -21.57 -20.29
CA LEU A 372 -36.39 -21.52 -20.00
C LEU A 372 -37.13 -20.45 -20.80
N MET A 373 -36.50 -19.28 -21.02
CA MET A 373 -37.10 -18.14 -21.73
C MET A 373 -37.02 -18.23 -23.25
N GLY A 374 -36.49 -19.33 -23.82
CA GLY A 374 -36.33 -19.45 -25.27
C GLY A 374 -35.24 -18.55 -25.86
N SER A 375 -34.21 -18.21 -25.06
CA SER A 375 -33.04 -17.40 -25.44
C SER A 375 -33.29 -15.92 -25.77
N ASP A 376 -34.37 -15.30 -25.28
CA ASP A 376 -34.53 -13.83 -25.34
C ASP A 376 -33.58 -13.12 -24.35
N LYS A 377 -32.34 -12.96 -24.80
CA LYS A 377 -31.26 -12.38 -24.02
C LYS A 377 -31.48 -10.90 -23.67
N ALA A 378 -32.07 -10.12 -24.56
CA ALA A 378 -32.25 -8.69 -24.33
C ALA A 378 -33.25 -8.43 -23.20
N SER A 379 -34.40 -9.13 -23.23
CA SER A 379 -35.41 -9.06 -22.17
C SER A 379 -34.89 -9.59 -20.83
N TYR A 380 -34.12 -10.68 -20.86
CA TYR A 380 -33.48 -11.23 -19.66
C TYR A 380 -32.51 -10.24 -19.02
N ILE A 381 -31.60 -9.64 -19.80
CA ILE A 381 -30.63 -8.65 -19.31
C ILE A 381 -31.36 -7.46 -18.68
N GLN A 382 -32.41 -6.94 -19.33
CA GLN A 382 -33.19 -5.84 -18.79
C GLN A 382 -33.84 -6.19 -17.44
N HIS A 383 -34.38 -7.41 -17.29
CA HIS A 383 -35.01 -7.85 -16.04
C HIS A 383 -34.02 -8.14 -14.93
N VAL A 384 -32.92 -8.85 -15.22
CA VAL A 384 -31.98 -9.31 -14.18
C VAL A 384 -31.13 -8.16 -13.63
N ARG A 385 -30.86 -7.14 -14.44
CA ARG A 385 -30.07 -5.96 -14.02
C ARG A 385 -30.89 -4.92 -13.27
N LYS A 386 -32.20 -4.85 -13.53
CA LYS A 386 -33.08 -3.89 -12.89
C LYS A 386 -33.09 -4.09 -11.38
N ASN A 387 -32.82 -3.02 -10.65
CA ASN A 387 -32.92 -3.04 -9.20
C ASN A 387 -34.38 -3.01 -8.74
N THR A 388 -34.82 -4.09 -8.09
CA THR A 388 -36.16 -4.23 -7.50
C THR A 388 -36.14 -4.15 -5.97
N TYR A 389 -35.03 -3.67 -5.39
CA TYR A 389 -34.92 -3.43 -3.96
C TYR A 389 -35.80 -2.25 -3.53
N ASP A 390 -36.62 -2.50 -2.52
CA ASP A 390 -37.41 -1.48 -1.83
C ASP A 390 -36.78 -1.18 -0.46
N PRO A 391 -36.26 0.04 -0.23
CA PRO A 391 -35.64 0.42 1.04
C PRO A 391 -36.65 0.55 2.20
N GLU A 392 -37.94 0.78 1.93
CA GLU A 392 -38.95 0.92 3.00
C GLU A 392 -39.29 -0.42 3.63
N THR A 393 -39.40 -1.47 2.81
CA THR A 393 -39.73 -2.83 3.25
C THR A 393 -38.50 -3.72 3.46
N ASN A 394 -37.33 -3.31 2.94
CA ASN A 394 -36.10 -4.10 2.85
C ASN A 394 -36.31 -5.42 2.07
N GLU A 395 -37.03 -5.35 0.96
CA GLU A 395 -37.40 -6.51 0.14
C GLU A 395 -36.90 -6.40 -1.30
N VAL A 396 -36.59 -7.56 -1.90
CA VAL A 396 -36.34 -7.71 -3.33
C VAL A 396 -37.36 -8.69 -3.88
N ARG A 397 -38.11 -8.25 -4.90
CA ARG A 397 -39.10 -9.09 -5.58
C ARG A 397 -38.45 -9.84 -6.75
N ILE A 398 -38.66 -11.15 -6.79
CA ILE A 398 -38.13 -12.09 -7.77
C ILE A 398 -39.28 -12.66 -8.60
N GLY A 399 -39.19 -12.49 -9.93
CA GLY A 399 -40.17 -13.06 -10.86
C GLY A 399 -40.26 -14.58 -10.80
N HIS A 400 -41.44 -15.12 -11.14
CA HIS A 400 -41.74 -16.55 -11.00
C HIS A 400 -40.81 -17.48 -11.79
N GLU A 401 -40.41 -17.10 -13.01
CA GLU A 401 -39.51 -17.92 -13.84
C GLU A 401 -38.10 -17.99 -13.24
N ARG A 402 -37.54 -16.85 -12.83
CA ARG A 402 -36.25 -16.79 -12.12
C ARG A 402 -36.28 -17.65 -10.86
N ALA A 403 -37.37 -17.58 -10.08
CA ALA A 403 -37.50 -18.37 -8.85
C ALA A 403 -37.60 -19.90 -9.07
N LYS A 404 -37.99 -20.38 -10.25
CA LYS A 404 -37.89 -21.82 -10.59
C LYS A 404 -36.42 -22.22 -10.73
N VAL A 405 -35.61 -21.39 -11.39
CA VAL A 405 -34.16 -21.59 -11.54
C VAL A 405 -33.45 -21.52 -10.18
N LEU A 406 -33.78 -20.53 -9.34
CA LEU A 406 -33.19 -20.41 -8.01
C LEU A 406 -33.41 -21.69 -7.18
N ARG A 407 -34.64 -22.25 -7.17
CA ARG A 407 -34.92 -23.52 -6.47
C ARG A 407 -34.11 -24.69 -7.01
N ARG A 408 -33.84 -24.71 -8.32
CA ARG A 408 -33.00 -25.74 -8.97
C ARG A 408 -31.54 -25.60 -8.51
N LEU A 409 -30.99 -24.38 -8.53
CA LEU A 409 -29.63 -24.10 -8.08
C LEU A 409 -29.44 -24.34 -6.58
N THR A 410 -30.43 -23.99 -5.75
CA THR A 410 -30.39 -24.29 -4.31
C THR A 410 -30.18 -25.78 -4.07
N ARG A 411 -30.92 -26.66 -4.77
CA ARG A 411 -30.73 -28.12 -4.66
C ARG A 411 -29.33 -28.56 -5.10
N PHE A 412 -28.80 -27.98 -6.16
CA PHE A 412 -27.42 -28.24 -6.61
C PHE A 412 -26.39 -27.92 -5.51
N TYR A 413 -26.44 -26.71 -4.94
CA TYR A 413 -25.50 -26.31 -3.87
C TYR A 413 -25.71 -27.11 -2.58
N VAL A 414 -26.94 -27.43 -2.21
CA VAL A 414 -27.23 -28.34 -1.08
C VAL A 414 -26.53 -29.68 -1.31
N ALA A 415 -26.76 -30.31 -2.47
CA ALA A 415 -26.17 -31.59 -2.83
C ALA A 415 -24.62 -31.54 -2.87
N LEU A 416 -24.05 -30.42 -3.32
CA LEU A 416 -22.60 -30.19 -3.34
C LEU A 416 -22.01 -30.25 -1.93
N PHE A 417 -22.64 -29.62 -0.94
CA PHE A 417 -22.09 -29.49 0.42
C PHE A 417 -22.51 -30.61 1.39
N THR A 418 -23.62 -31.33 1.14
CA THR A 418 -24.13 -32.39 2.04
C THR A 418 -23.70 -33.81 1.67
N GLY A 419 -22.91 -33.97 0.61
CA GLY A 419 -22.34 -35.27 0.23
C GLY A 419 -23.24 -36.17 -0.60
N ALA A 420 -24.30 -35.62 -1.19
CA ALA A 420 -25.12 -36.35 -2.17
C ALA A 420 -24.26 -36.82 -3.36
N SER A 421 -24.54 -38.01 -3.89
CA SER A 421 -23.79 -38.60 -5.01
C SER A 421 -24.10 -37.95 -6.36
N GLU A 422 -25.30 -37.39 -6.52
CA GLU A 422 -25.79 -36.84 -7.78
C GLU A 422 -26.66 -35.61 -7.52
N SER A 423 -26.78 -34.74 -8.52
CA SER A 423 -27.79 -33.68 -8.60
C SER A 423 -28.40 -33.67 -10.00
N PRO A 424 -29.61 -33.12 -10.20
CA PRO A 424 -30.19 -32.99 -11.53
C PRO A 424 -29.35 -32.13 -12.51
N GLU A 425 -28.32 -31.43 -12.03
CA GLU A 425 -27.44 -30.55 -12.79
C GLU A 425 -26.07 -31.18 -13.08
N VAL A 426 -25.62 -32.14 -12.26
CA VAL A 426 -24.30 -32.78 -12.35
C VAL A 426 -24.40 -34.25 -11.98
N GLU A 427 -24.04 -35.12 -12.93
CA GLU A 427 -24.09 -36.59 -12.79
C GLU A 427 -23.03 -37.16 -11.82
N ASP A 428 -21.88 -36.51 -11.65
CA ASP A 428 -20.80 -36.98 -10.77
C ASP A 428 -20.32 -35.88 -9.81
N LEU A 429 -21.13 -35.61 -8.78
CA LEU A 429 -20.78 -34.68 -7.70
C LEU A 429 -19.50 -35.09 -6.93
N PRO A 430 -19.23 -36.38 -6.64
CA PRO A 430 -17.96 -36.79 -6.04
C PRO A 430 -16.72 -36.33 -6.83
N LYS A 431 -16.75 -36.45 -8.15
CA LYS A 431 -15.66 -35.95 -9.01
C LYS A 431 -15.55 -34.43 -8.95
N LEU A 432 -16.66 -33.71 -8.95
CA LEU A 432 -16.67 -32.24 -8.83
C LEU A 432 -16.10 -31.78 -7.49
N ARG A 433 -16.53 -32.39 -6.37
CA ARG A 433 -16.01 -32.12 -5.03
C ARG A 433 -14.50 -32.38 -4.95
N LYS A 434 -14.04 -33.50 -5.52
CA LYS A 434 -12.61 -33.81 -5.60
C LYS A 434 -11.85 -32.75 -6.42
N LEU A 435 -12.41 -32.28 -7.52
CA LEU A 435 -11.77 -31.24 -8.32
C LEU A 435 -11.67 -29.91 -7.57
N PHE A 436 -12.75 -29.49 -6.92
CA PHE A 436 -12.80 -28.25 -6.13
C PHE A 436 -12.15 -28.36 -4.75
N GLN A 437 -11.71 -29.56 -4.36
CA GLN A 437 -11.20 -29.85 -3.02
C GLN A 437 -12.20 -29.50 -1.90
N VAL A 438 -13.50 -29.65 -2.20
CA VAL A 438 -14.58 -29.58 -1.22
C VAL A 438 -14.66 -30.94 -0.51
N LYS A 439 -14.73 -30.92 0.81
CA LYS A 439 -14.89 -32.15 1.62
C LYS A 439 -16.18 -32.89 1.20
N ASP A 440 -16.14 -34.22 1.15
CA ASP A 440 -17.28 -35.05 0.75
C ASP A 440 -18.57 -34.66 1.49
N VAL A 441 -18.49 -34.49 2.81
CA VAL A 441 -19.55 -33.92 3.64
C VAL A 441 -18.99 -32.68 4.34
N ALA A 442 -19.25 -31.51 3.77
CA ALA A 442 -18.88 -30.22 4.34
C ALA A 442 -19.91 -29.74 5.38
N LEU A 443 -21.20 -30.03 5.15
CA LEU A 443 -22.31 -29.71 6.04
C LEU A 443 -23.18 -30.95 6.28
N TYR A 444 -23.55 -31.19 7.55
CA TYR A 444 -24.42 -32.31 7.93
C TYR A 444 -25.92 -31.93 7.96
N SER A 445 -26.26 -30.67 7.74
CA SER A 445 -27.63 -30.15 7.77
C SER A 445 -27.99 -29.53 6.42
N GLU A 446 -29.06 -30.03 5.81
CA GLU A 446 -29.60 -29.49 4.56
C GLU A 446 -30.11 -28.05 4.75
N GLU A 447 -30.79 -27.75 5.86
CA GLU A 447 -31.24 -26.39 6.20
C GLU A 447 -30.07 -25.39 6.21
N LYS A 448 -28.93 -25.76 6.82
CA LYS A 448 -27.73 -24.92 6.80
C LYS A 448 -27.20 -24.72 5.38
N ALA A 449 -27.25 -25.77 4.55
CA ALA A 449 -26.81 -25.68 3.16
C ALA A 449 -27.76 -24.83 2.30
N GLU A 450 -29.06 -24.82 2.59
CA GLU A 450 -30.05 -23.95 1.94
C GLU A 450 -29.83 -22.46 2.29
N LYS A 451 -29.52 -22.16 3.55
CA LYS A 451 -29.14 -20.79 3.98
C LYS A 451 -27.82 -20.35 3.34
N LEU A 452 -26.84 -21.25 3.27
CA LEU A 452 -25.59 -21.01 2.53
C LEU A 452 -25.85 -20.65 1.06
N ALA A 453 -26.75 -21.38 0.39
CA ALA A 453 -27.16 -21.07 -0.98
C ALA A 453 -27.81 -19.68 -1.09
N GLY A 454 -28.61 -19.26 -0.09
CA GLY A 454 -29.15 -17.90 0.01
C GLY A 454 -28.07 -16.82 0.08
N PHE A 455 -26.99 -17.05 0.83
CA PHE A 455 -25.83 -16.16 0.86
C PHE A 455 -25.09 -16.09 -0.49
N VAL A 456 -24.87 -17.24 -1.14
CA VAL A 456 -24.23 -17.28 -2.46
C VAL A 456 -25.09 -16.53 -3.49
N PHE A 457 -26.41 -16.76 -3.49
CA PHE A 457 -27.35 -16.02 -4.33
C PHE A 457 -27.28 -14.51 -4.09
N TRP A 458 -27.30 -14.06 -2.83
CA TRP A 458 -27.17 -12.64 -2.50
C TRP A 458 -25.87 -12.04 -3.08
N SER A 459 -24.75 -12.77 -2.97
CA SER A 459 -23.46 -12.32 -3.51
C SER A 459 -23.49 -12.17 -5.04
N ALA A 460 -24.17 -13.08 -5.74
CA ALA A 460 -24.37 -13.04 -7.20
C ALA A 460 -25.38 -11.96 -7.62
N TRP A 461 -26.45 -11.76 -6.85
CA TRP A 461 -27.42 -10.68 -7.03
C TRP A 461 -26.75 -9.31 -7.01
N ALA A 462 -25.85 -9.07 -6.06
CA ALA A 462 -25.05 -7.85 -6.00
C ALA A 462 -24.16 -7.65 -7.25
N CYS A 463 -23.72 -8.74 -7.88
CA CYS A 463 -22.86 -8.69 -9.06
C CYS A 463 -23.60 -8.27 -10.35
N VAL A 464 -24.93 -8.46 -10.41
CA VAL A 464 -25.75 -8.23 -11.61
C VAL A 464 -26.71 -7.06 -11.49
N THR A 465 -27.10 -6.70 -10.27
CA THR A 465 -28.10 -5.66 -10.02
C THR A 465 -27.47 -4.28 -10.05
N GLU A 466 -28.04 -3.38 -10.85
CA GLU A 466 -27.61 -1.99 -10.97
C GLU A 466 -27.79 -1.21 -9.66
N ARG A 467 -26.85 -0.32 -9.35
CA ARG A 467 -27.01 0.60 -8.23
C ARG A 467 -28.16 1.56 -8.51
N PRO A 468 -28.92 2.00 -7.48
CA PRO A 468 -29.99 2.97 -7.69
C PRO A 468 -29.48 4.25 -8.36
N GLY A 469 -30.03 4.59 -9.53
CA GLY A 469 -29.66 5.79 -10.28
C GLY A 469 -28.37 5.69 -11.11
N GLU A 470 -27.73 4.53 -11.18
CA GLU A 470 -26.50 4.30 -11.96
C GLU A 470 -26.69 3.20 -13.01
N SER A 471 -25.80 3.15 -14.01
CA SER A 471 -25.84 2.16 -15.09
C SER A 471 -24.87 0.98 -14.89
N HIS A 472 -24.30 0.84 -13.69
CA HIS A 472 -23.41 -0.26 -13.33
C HIS A 472 -23.85 -0.94 -12.03
N THR A 473 -23.43 -2.19 -11.86
CA THR A 473 -23.85 -3.01 -10.72
C THR A 473 -23.18 -2.61 -9.41
N TYR A 474 -23.63 -3.16 -8.27
CA TYR A 474 -23.00 -2.88 -6.98
C TYR A 474 -21.49 -3.19 -6.95
N THR A 475 -21.03 -4.07 -7.82
CA THR A 475 -19.63 -4.50 -7.98
C THR A 475 -18.97 -3.90 -9.22
N ASN A 476 -19.44 -2.75 -9.73
CA ASN A 476 -18.89 -2.09 -10.92
C ASN A 476 -18.87 -3.00 -12.17
N ASN A 477 -19.98 -3.69 -12.43
CA ASN A 477 -20.18 -4.67 -13.51
C ASN A 477 -19.25 -5.89 -13.45
N TRP A 478 -18.62 -6.18 -12.32
CA TRP A 478 -17.86 -7.41 -12.12
C TRP A 478 -18.77 -8.54 -11.59
N PRO A 479 -18.54 -9.81 -11.96
CA PRO A 479 -17.52 -10.32 -12.88
C PRO A 479 -17.92 -10.12 -14.34
N GLN A 480 -16.96 -10.25 -15.25
CA GLN A 480 -17.27 -10.36 -16.67
C GLN A 480 -18.23 -11.54 -16.88
N GLU A 481 -19.41 -11.25 -17.43
CA GLU A 481 -20.43 -12.25 -17.77
C GLU A 481 -21.35 -11.68 -18.85
N ARG A 482 -21.14 -12.13 -20.10
CA ARG A 482 -21.86 -11.58 -21.25
C ARG A 482 -23.32 -11.98 -21.25
N LEU A 483 -23.72 -13.07 -20.57
CA LEU A 483 -25.12 -13.51 -20.51
C LEU A 483 -26.01 -12.51 -19.76
N VAL A 484 -25.44 -11.80 -18.78
CA VAL A 484 -26.17 -10.81 -17.96
C VAL A 484 -25.82 -9.36 -18.31
N GLY A 485 -25.02 -9.15 -19.37
CA GLY A 485 -24.60 -7.82 -19.82
C GLY A 485 -23.49 -7.19 -18.98
N ASN A 486 -22.82 -7.94 -18.10
CA ASN A 486 -21.68 -7.44 -17.36
C ASN A 486 -20.48 -7.26 -18.30
N THR A 487 -20.16 -5.99 -18.55
CA THR A 487 -19.04 -5.55 -19.37
C THR A 487 -18.32 -4.40 -18.68
N VAL A 488 -17.07 -4.17 -19.10
CA VAL A 488 -16.20 -3.11 -18.57
C VAL A 488 -16.94 -1.76 -18.64
N SER A 489 -17.07 -1.09 -17.50
CA SER A 489 -17.66 0.25 -17.43
C SER A 489 -16.64 1.32 -17.87
N PRO A 490 -17.10 2.51 -18.32
CA PRO A 490 -16.21 3.61 -18.67
C PRO A 490 -15.24 4.01 -17.54
N GLU A 491 -15.70 3.93 -16.29
CA GLU A 491 -14.92 4.27 -15.09
C GLU A 491 -13.70 3.36 -14.95
N VAL A 492 -13.86 2.05 -15.20
CA VAL A 492 -12.76 1.07 -15.16
C VAL A 492 -11.65 1.45 -16.15
N ILE A 493 -12.01 1.91 -17.34
CA ILE A 493 -11.04 2.31 -18.38
C ILE A 493 -10.36 3.63 -17.99
N VAL A 494 -11.15 4.64 -17.62
CA VAL A 494 -10.65 5.99 -17.30
C VAL A 494 -9.66 5.94 -16.14
N TRP A 495 -10.00 5.25 -15.04
CA TRP A 495 -9.12 5.20 -13.87
C TRP A 495 -7.89 4.32 -14.08
N SER A 496 -7.93 3.37 -15.02
CA SER A 496 -6.75 2.62 -15.45
C SER A 496 -5.77 3.48 -16.25
N LEU A 497 -6.27 4.33 -17.15
CA LEU A 497 -5.42 5.25 -17.90
C LEU A 497 -4.83 6.34 -17.01
N ALA A 498 -5.64 6.88 -16.07
CA ALA A 498 -5.20 7.87 -15.11
C ALA A 498 -4.08 7.33 -14.19
N SER A 499 -4.25 6.11 -13.66
CA SER A 499 -3.22 5.48 -12.81
C SER A 499 -1.92 5.21 -13.55
N LEU A 500 -1.97 4.78 -14.82
CA LEU A 500 -0.77 4.59 -15.62
C LEU A 500 -0.03 5.92 -15.88
N ALA A 501 -0.76 6.99 -16.20
CA ALA A 501 -0.18 8.32 -16.39
C ALA A 501 0.49 8.83 -15.10
N LEU A 502 -0.17 8.65 -13.96
CA LEU A 502 0.35 9.01 -12.64
C LEU A 502 1.59 8.19 -12.27
N LEU A 503 1.62 6.88 -12.57
CA LEU A 503 2.78 6.03 -12.35
C LEU A 503 4.00 6.55 -13.10
N VAL A 504 3.87 6.78 -14.41
CA VAL A 504 4.99 7.24 -15.25
C VAL A 504 5.50 8.60 -14.77
N PHE A 505 4.57 9.51 -14.44
CA PHE A 505 4.92 10.80 -13.85
C PHE A 505 5.63 10.63 -12.50
N GLY A 506 5.11 9.80 -11.61
CA GLY A 506 5.65 9.56 -10.26
C GLY A 506 7.04 8.95 -10.28
N ILE A 507 7.28 7.93 -11.13
CA ILE A 507 8.62 7.35 -11.35
C ILE A 507 9.58 8.43 -11.86
N GLY A 508 9.17 9.21 -12.88
CA GLY A 508 10.00 10.27 -13.45
C GLY A 508 10.33 11.36 -12.42
N ALA A 509 9.35 11.78 -11.63
CA ALA A 509 9.52 12.78 -10.58
C ALA A 509 10.45 12.27 -9.47
N LEU A 510 10.27 11.04 -9.01
CA LEU A 510 11.10 10.46 -7.95
C LEU A 510 12.53 10.22 -8.42
N ALA A 511 12.71 9.74 -9.66
CA ALA A 511 14.02 9.59 -10.29
C ALA A 511 14.72 10.94 -10.43
N TRP A 512 13.99 12.00 -10.82
CA TRP A 512 14.52 13.36 -10.89
C TRP A 512 14.99 13.85 -9.53
N VAL A 513 14.13 13.74 -8.49
CA VAL A 513 14.49 14.09 -7.12
C VAL A 513 15.77 13.34 -6.71
N ARG A 514 15.84 12.03 -6.93
CA ARG A 514 17.02 11.25 -6.52
C ARG A 514 18.29 11.60 -7.33
N SER A 515 18.19 11.92 -8.62
CA SER A 515 19.35 12.23 -9.49
C SER A 515 20.13 13.48 -9.05
N VAL A 516 19.47 14.40 -8.33
CA VAL A 516 20.08 15.62 -7.79
C VAL A 516 20.84 15.36 -6.48
N HIS A 517 20.82 14.11 -5.98
CA HIS A 517 21.24 13.76 -4.62
C HIS A 517 22.15 12.53 -4.61
N HIS A 518 23.45 12.75 -4.40
CA HIS A 518 24.42 11.68 -4.10
C HIS A 518 25.02 11.91 -2.71
N SER A 519 25.02 10.88 -1.87
CA SER A 519 25.78 10.86 -0.62
C SER A 519 27.02 9.97 -0.78
N GLU A 520 28.18 10.49 -0.41
CA GLU A 520 29.41 9.70 -0.35
C GLU A 520 29.40 8.77 0.87
N GLN A 521 29.93 7.56 0.71
CA GLN A 521 30.04 6.56 1.78
C GLN A 521 31.26 6.87 2.67
N GLY A 522 31.02 6.97 3.99
CA GLY A 522 32.09 7.13 4.98
C GLY A 522 32.86 5.83 5.27
N GLN A 523 34.08 5.96 5.80
CA GLN A 523 34.93 4.82 6.22
C GLN A 523 34.36 4.08 7.45
N LEU A 524 34.57 2.76 7.50
CA LEU A 524 33.87 1.82 8.42
C LEU A 524 34.82 1.10 9.41
N PRO A 525 35.18 1.70 10.57
CA PRO A 525 35.70 0.93 11.70
C PRO A 525 34.57 0.11 12.35
N ASP A 526 34.83 -1.14 12.79
CA ASP A 526 33.83 -1.99 13.47
C ASP A 526 33.37 -1.37 14.80
N PRO A 527 32.16 -0.80 14.89
CA PRO A 527 31.70 -0.09 16.07
C PRO A 527 30.94 -1.00 17.05
N LEU A 528 30.66 -2.26 16.69
CA LEU A 528 29.89 -3.20 17.51
C LEU A 528 30.75 -4.18 18.32
N LYS A 529 32.07 -4.03 18.30
CA LYS A 529 32.98 -4.84 19.11
C LYS A 529 32.65 -4.83 20.62
N ASP A 530 32.05 -3.73 21.10
CA ASP A 530 31.69 -3.49 22.50
C ASP A 530 30.17 -3.62 22.76
N PHE A 531 29.42 -4.25 21.85
CA PHE A 531 27.97 -4.46 21.99
C PHE A 531 27.66 -5.38 23.18
N VAL A 532 26.84 -4.87 24.10
CA VAL A 532 26.45 -5.60 25.32
C VAL A 532 25.10 -6.26 25.09
N VAL A 533 25.04 -7.59 25.29
CA VAL A 533 23.80 -8.37 25.18
C VAL A 533 23.18 -8.51 26.58
N THR A 534 21.99 -7.96 26.77
CA THR A 534 21.26 -8.09 28.04
C THR A 534 20.53 -9.44 28.17
N PRO A 535 20.08 -9.84 29.38
CA PRO A 535 19.34 -11.08 29.56
C PRO A 535 18.03 -11.18 28.74
N SER A 536 17.31 -10.08 28.49
CA SER A 536 16.11 -10.05 27.65
C SER A 536 16.45 -10.16 26.17
N MET A 537 17.57 -9.58 25.72
CA MET A 537 18.07 -9.76 24.35
C MET A 537 18.42 -11.22 24.09
N ALA A 538 19.14 -11.84 25.03
CA ALA A 538 19.48 -13.27 24.94
C ALA A 538 18.24 -14.16 24.88
N SER A 539 17.12 -13.78 25.52
CA SER A 539 15.88 -14.55 25.46
C SER A 539 15.17 -14.49 24.12
N MET A 540 15.51 -13.54 23.22
CA MET A 540 14.94 -13.47 21.87
C MET A 540 15.50 -14.54 20.92
N VAL A 541 16.62 -15.16 21.25
CA VAL A 541 17.21 -16.24 20.43
C VAL A 541 16.24 -17.42 20.26
N LYS A 542 15.47 -17.77 21.30
CA LYS A 542 14.46 -18.86 21.18
C LYS A 542 13.28 -18.49 20.28
N TRP A 543 12.96 -17.20 20.16
CA TRP A 543 11.91 -16.73 19.25
C TRP A 543 12.34 -16.99 17.81
N VAL A 544 13.60 -16.68 17.49
CA VAL A 544 14.18 -16.94 16.17
C VAL A 544 14.10 -18.43 15.80
N TYR A 545 14.36 -19.34 16.75
CA TYR A 545 14.20 -20.77 16.47
C TYR A 545 12.76 -21.17 16.13
N ILE A 546 11.77 -20.61 16.84
CA ILE A 546 10.36 -20.82 16.52
C ILE A 546 10.00 -20.22 15.16
N VAL A 547 10.52 -19.03 14.81
CA VAL A 547 10.30 -18.43 13.48
C VAL A 547 10.76 -19.36 12.37
N PHE A 548 11.98 -19.92 12.47
CA PHE A 548 12.49 -20.86 11.48
C PHE A 548 11.70 -22.17 11.45
N PHE A 549 11.32 -22.71 12.61
CA PHE A 549 10.46 -23.89 12.69
C PHE A 549 9.09 -23.66 12.02
N LEU A 550 8.40 -22.56 12.36
CA LEU A 550 7.13 -22.17 11.76
C LEU A 550 7.26 -21.97 10.25
N SER A 551 8.35 -21.35 9.80
CA SER A 551 8.62 -21.17 8.36
C SER A 551 8.80 -22.52 7.65
N GLY A 552 9.50 -23.48 8.26
CA GLY A 552 9.63 -24.83 7.71
C GLY A 552 8.29 -25.57 7.66
N PHE A 553 7.51 -25.48 8.73
CA PHE A 553 6.16 -26.04 8.81
C PHE A 553 5.21 -25.42 7.76
N GLN A 554 5.29 -24.10 7.57
CA GLN A 554 4.52 -23.35 6.58
C GLN A 554 4.82 -23.82 5.14
N ILE A 555 6.08 -24.10 4.84
CA ILE A 555 6.51 -24.62 3.54
C ILE A 555 5.96 -26.03 3.32
N CYS A 556 6.02 -26.90 4.33
CA CYS A 556 5.41 -28.23 4.25
C CYS A 556 3.92 -28.17 3.96
N LEU A 557 3.20 -27.23 4.58
CA LEU A 557 1.78 -26.99 4.29
C LEU A 557 1.54 -26.47 2.87
N GLY A 558 2.44 -25.64 2.34
CA GLY A 558 2.37 -25.17 0.96
C GLY A 558 2.50 -26.32 -0.04
N VAL A 559 3.51 -27.19 0.15
CA VAL A 559 3.72 -28.40 -0.65
C VAL A 559 2.52 -29.35 -0.53
N TYR A 560 1.99 -29.53 0.68
CA TYR A 560 0.81 -30.35 0.91
C TYR A 560 -0.43 -29.79 0.20
N THR A 561 -0.65 -28.48 0.28
CA THR A 561 -1.81 -27.80 -0.33
C THR A 561 -1.78 -27.95 -1.86
N ILE A 562 -0.62 -27.76 -2.50
CA ILE A 562 -0.52 -27.94 -3.96
C ILE A 562 -0.67 -29.40 -4.38
N HIS A 563 -0.12 -30.34 -3.61
CA HIS A 563 -0.28 -31.78 -3.87
C HIS A 563 -1.75 -32.18 -3.96
N LEU A 564 -2.57 -31.70 -3.02
CA LEU A 564 -4.01 -31.95 -3.02
C LEU A 564 -4.67 -31.46 -4.32
N THR A 565 -4.20 -30.37 -4.93
CA THR A 565 -4.78 -29.83 -6.17
C THR A 565 -4.42 -30.62 -7.44
N ILE A 566 -3.39 -31.47 -7.40
CA ILE A 566 -2.90 -32.24 -8.55
C ILE A 566 -3.31 -33.72 -8.40
N GLU A 567 -2.99 -34.33 -7.26
CA GLU A 567 -3.15 -35.77 -7.03
C GLU A 567 -4.30 -36.10 -6.06
N GLY A 568 -4.95 -35.09 -5.48
CA GLY A 568 -5.92 -35.27 -4.40
C GLY A 568 -5.26 -35.92 -3.17
N ASN A 569 -5.94 -36.90 -2.57
CA ASN A 569 -5.49 -37.57 -1.35
C ASN A 569 -4.42 -38.65 -1.57
N MET A 570 -3.90 -38.82 -2.79
CA MET A 570 -2.94 -39.88 -3.10
C MET A 570 -1.67 -39.72 -2.25
N GLY A 571 -1.14 -40.82 -1.72
CA GLY A 571 0.10 -40.83 -0.94
C GLY A 571 -0.03 -40.40 0.53
N TYR A 572 -1.22 -39.96 0.97
CA TYR A 572 -1.48 -39.58 2.35
C TYR A 572 -2.48 -40.51 3.04
N PRO A 573 -2.30 -40.78 4.36
CA PRO A 573 -3.23 -41.64 5.10
C PRO A 573 -4.57 -40.93 5.32
N ASN A 574 -5.68 -41.69 5.27
CA ASN A 574 -7.03 -41.14 5.38
C ASN A 574 -7.27 -40.27 6.63
N TRP A 575 -6.68 -40.64 7.77
CA TRP A 575 -6.83 -39.85 9.01
C TRP A 575 -6.29 -38.43 8.84
N LEU A 576 -5.23 -38.23 8.05
CA LEU A 576 -4.63 -36.93 7.82
C LEU A 576 -5.54 -36.08 6.92
N THR A 577 -5.97 -36.64 5.78
CA THR A 577 -6.79 -35.92 4.79
C THR A 577 -8.21 -35.63 5.27
N GLN A 578 -8.70 -36.35 6.28
CA GLN A 578 -9.99 -36.08 6.93
C GLN A 578 -9.96 -34.88 7.88
N HIS A 579 -8.81 -34.60 8.50
CA HIS A 579 -8.67 -33.51 9.49
C HIS A 579 -7.94 -32.30 8.91
N ILE A 580 -6.91 -32.53 8.12
CA ILE A 580 -6.16 -31.50 7.39
C ILE A 580 -6.61 -31.55 5.94
N THR A 581 -7.81 -31.01 5.69
CA THR A 581 -8.33 -30.83 4.33
C THR A 581 -7.55 -29.74 3.59
N TYR A 582 -7.79 -29.57 2.28
CA TYR A 582 -7.25 -28.44 1.51
C TYR A 582 -7.49 -27.10 2.21
N THR A 583 -8.72 -26.87 2.67
CA THR A 583 -9.11 -25.66 3.38
C THR A 583 -8.26 -25.44 4.64
N VAL A 584 -8.10 -26.46 5.48
CA VAL A 584 -7.26 -26.38 6.70
C VAL A 584 -5.79 -26.14 6.33
N ALA A 585 -5.27 -26.86 5.34
CA ALA A 585 -3.88 -26.73 4.91
C ALA A 585 -3.58 -25.31 4.40
N ARG A 586 -4.49 -24.73 3.59
CA ARG A 586 -4.39 -23.35 3.10
C ARG A 586 -4.50 -22.32 4.24
N THR A 587 -5.46 -22.51 5.16
CA THR A 587 -5.61 -21.69 6.37
C THR A 587 -4.30 -21.65 7.15
N TRP A 588 -3.74 -22.82 7.47
CA TRP A 588 -2.51 -22.89 8.24
C TRP A 588 -1.31 -22.37 7.46
N HIS A 589 -1.24 -22.58 6.13
CA HIS A 589 -0.15 -22.09 5.29
C HIS A 589 -0.09 -20.55 5.28
N THR A 590 -1.22 -19.89 5.08
CA THR A 590 -1.32 -18.42 5.05
C THR A 590 -1.10 -17.82 6.43
N GLN A 591 -1.75 -18.37 7.46
CA GLN A 591 -1.65 -17.85 8.82
C GLN A 591 -0.25 -18.06 9.44
N SER A 592 0.38 -19.22 9.23
CA SER A 592 1.74 -19.46 9.73
C SER A 592 2.78 -18.58 9.05
N ALA A 593 2.56 -18.16 7.79
CA ALA A 593 3.42 -17.18 7.12
C ALA A 593 3.36 -15.82 7.84
N VAL A 594 2.15 -15.31 8.11
CA VAL A 594 1.95 -14.06 8.86
C VAL A 594 2.54 -14.16 10.26
N PHE A 595 2.31 -15.27 10.98
CA PHE A 595 2.87 -15.47 12.31
C PHE A 595 4.40 -15.54 12.32
N ALA A 596 5.03 -16.23 11.37
CA ALA A 596 6.48 -16.33 11.29
C ALA A 596 7.11 -14.94 11.03
N ILE A 597 6.56 -14.20 10.06
CA ILE A 597 7.02 -12.84 9.71
C ILE A 597 6.85 -11.91 10.91
N ALA A 598 5.64 -11.79 11.46
CA ALA A 598 5.36 -10.90 12.57
C ALA A 598 6.21 -11.25 13.82
N THR A 599 6.33 -12.54 14.16
CA THR A 599 7.15 -13.00 15.30
C THR A 599 8.62 -12.62 15.12
N SER A 600 9.15 -12.68 13.90
CA SER A 600 10.53 -12.25 13.61
C SER A 600 10.73 -10.75 13.84
N PHE A 601 9.75 -9.92 13.48
CA PHE A 601 9.82 -8.46 13.63
C PHE A 601 9.68 -8.08 15.09
N LEU A 602 8.74 -8.72 15.81
CA LEU A 602 8.58 -8.54 17.26
C LEU A 602 9.85 -8.92 18.01
N ALA A 603 10.48 -10.05 17.66
CA ALA A 603 11.73 -10.51 18.26
C ALA A 603 12.90 -9.56 17.96
N ALA A 604 13.04 -9.10 16.71
CA ALA A 604 14.07 -8.14 16.32
C ALA A 604 13.89 -6.79 17.03
N GLY A 605 12.65 -6.31 17.12
CA GLY A 605 12.32 -5.10 17.88
C GLY A 605 12.72 -5.21 19.34
N LEU A 606 12.28 -6.26 20.04
CA LEU A 606 12.61 -6.48 21.46
C LEU A 606 14.11 -6.72 21.69
N PHE A 607 14.81 -7.30 20.72
CA PHE A 607 16.25 -7.49 20.78
C PHE A 607 17.00 -6.14 20.64
N LEU A 608 16.58 -5.28 19.71
CA LEU A 608 17.26 -4.01 19.46
C LEU A 608 16.86 -2.93 20.47
N ALA A 609 15.68 -3.02 21.09
CA ALA A 609 15.13 -1.98 21.97
C ALA A 609 16.05 -1.58 23.14
N PRO A 610 16.69 -2.50 23.90
CA PRO A 610 17.63 -2.11 24.96
C PRO A 610 18.87 -1.39 24.41
N ALA A 611 19.41 -1.85 23.27
CA ALA A 611 20.56 -1.23 22.62
C ALA A 611 20.25 0.18 22.11
N ILE A 612 19.08 0.36 21.49
CA ILE A 612 18.57 1.67 21.05
C ILE A 612 18.36 2.60 22.25
N GLY A 613 17.82 2.07 23.35
CA GLY A 613 17.66 2.78 24.62
C GLY A 613 18.98 3.12 25.33
N GLY A 614 20.13 2.68 24.81
CA GLY A 614 21.45 2.88 25.43
C GLY A 614 21.64 2.10 26.74
N ARG A 615 20.86 1.03 26.95
CA ARG A 615 20.88 0.23 28.18
C ARG A 615 21.95 -0.85 28.11
N LYS A 616 22.71 -1.00 29.20
CA LYS A 616 23.63 -2.14 29.43
C LYS A 616 22.98 -3.26 30.25
N GLU A 617 21.86 -2.97 30.91
CA GLU A 617 21.12 -3.87 31.77
C GLU A 617 19.62 -3.74 31.49
N ASP A 618 18.87 -4.81 31.77
CA ASP A 618 17.43 -4.84 31.55
C ASP A 618 16.66 -3.95 32.53
N PRO A 619 15.56 -3.30 32.09
CA PRO A 619 14.55 -2.80 33.01
C PRO A 619 14.00 -3.92 33.92
N PRO A 620 13.43 -3.57 35.10
CA PRO A 620 12.75 -4.54 35.94
C PRO A 620 11.69 -5.32 35.16
N LEU A 621 11.63 -6.64 35.39
CA LEU A 621 10.69 -7.57 34.76
C LEU A 621 10.75 -7.72 33.22
N GLN A 622 11.71 -7.09 32.53
CA GLN A 622 11.79 -7.16 31.05
C GLN A 622 11.87 -8.61 30.54
N LYS A 623 12.86 -9.38 30.98
CA LYS A 623 13.05 -10.79 30.58
C LYS A 623 11.83 -11.69 30.92
N PRO A 624 11.29 -11.72 32.15
CA PRO A 624 10.14 -12.57 32.45
C PRO A 624 8.90 -12.19 31.64
N LEU A 625 8.64 -10.90 31.40
CA LEU A 625 7.52 -10.47 30.55
C LEU A 625 7.74 -10.83 29.07
N CYS A 626 8.97 -10.71 28.55
CA CYS A 626 9.31 -11.23 27.22
C CYS A 626 9.06 -12.75 27.12
N ASN A 627 9.34 -13.51 28.18
CA ASN A 627 9.06 -14.95 28.21
C ASN A 627 7.56 -15.26 28.32
N PHE A 628 6.82 -14.45 29.06
CA PHE A 628 5.36 -14.57 29.16
C PHE A 628 4.70 -14.29 27.82
N LEU A 629 5.09 -13.20 27.14
CA LEU A 629 4.62 -12.88 25.80
C LEU A 629 4.90 -14.00 24.79
N PHE A 630 6.10 -14.60 24.86
CA PHE A 630 6.45 -15.76 24.03
C PHE A 630 5.47 -16.93 24.23
N LEU A 631 5.13 -17.24 25.49
CA LEU A 631 4.16 -18.29 25.80
C LEU A 631 2.76 -17.94 25.29
N CYS A 632 2.32 -16.69 25.43
CA CYS A 632 1.04 -16.24 24.88
C CYS A 632 0.96 -16.46 23.37
N LEU A 633 2.02 -16.14 22.63
CA LEU A 633 2.06 -16.38 21.18
C LEU A 633 1.96 -17.87 20.83
N LEU A 634 2.62 -18.75 21.56
CA LEU A 634 2.49 -20.20 21.35
C LEU A 634 1.05 -20.68 21.58
N VAL A 635 0.38 -20.18 22.61
CA VAL A 635 -1.03 -20.49 22.89
C VAL A 635 -1.95 -19.96 21.80
N ILE A 636 -1.70 -18.74 21.29
CA ILE A 636 -2.47 -18.16 20.19
C ILE A 636 -2.32 -18.97 18.92
N VAL A 637 -1.09 -19.31 18.53
CA VAL A 637 -0.81 -20.10 17.32
C VAL A 637 -1.42 -21.49 17.43
N GLY A 638 -1.06 -22.26 18.47
CA GLY A 638 -1.56 -23.63 18.63
C GLY A 638 -3.06 -23.71 18.86
N GLY A 639 -3.61 -22.79 19.66
CA GLY A 639 -5.05 -22.72 19.95
C GLY A 639 -5.87 -22.36 18.71
N SER A 640 -5.48 -21.32 17.96
CA SER A 640 -6.20 -20.93 16.74
C SER A 640 -6.18 -22.04 15.69
N MET A 641 -5.03 -22.70 15.49
CA MET A 641 -4.91 -23.80 14.53
C MET A 641 -5.80 -25.00 14.90
N ALA A 642 -5.82 -25.40 16.17
CA ALA A 642 -6.70 -26.46 16.65
C ALA A 642 -8.18 -26.09 16.50
N GLY A 643 -8.53 -24.84 16.82
CA GLY A 643 -9.87 -24.30 16.62
C GLY A 643 -10.34 -24.35 15.18
N GLN A 644 -9.48 -23.99 14.23
CA GLN A 644 -9.79 -23.98 12.81
C GLN A 644 -10.08 -25.38 12.26
N VAL A 645 -9.33 -26.39 12.70
CA VAL A 645 -9.64 -27.79 12.39
C VAL A 645 -11.04 -28.12 12.91
N ALA A 646 -11.31 -27.86 14.19
CA ALA A 646 -12.61 -28.15 14.79
C ALA A 646 -13.79 -27.44 14.10
N ALA A 647 -13.59 -26.22 13.60
CA ALA A 647 -14.59 -25.50 12.81
C ALA A 647 -14.84 -26.16 11.45
N ILE A 648 -13.78 -26.39 10.67
CA ILE A 648 -13.90 -26.95 9.31
C ILE A 648 -14.37 -28.41 9.34
N THR A 649 -14.04 -29.18 10.37
CA THR A 649 -14.58 -30.53 10.58
C THR A 649 -16.00 -30.55 11.13
N GLN A 650 -16.62 -29.39 11.37
CA GLN A 650 -17.95 -29.22 11.96
C GLN A 650 -18.09 -29.88 13.34
N SER A 651 -17.04 -29.81 14.15
CA SER A 651 -17.03 -30.29 15.54
C SER A 651 -17.67 -29.30 16.51
N PHE A 652 -17.86 -28.04 16.11
CA PHE A 652 -18.66 -27.08 16.86
C PHE A 652 -20.14 -27.18 16.44
N GLU A 653 -21.03 -27.44 17.40
CA GLU A 653 -22.48 -27.41 17.15
C GLU A 653 -22.99 -25.97 16.94
N SER A 654 -22.44 -25.02 17.70
CA SER A 654 -22.80 -23.61 17.68
C SER A 654 -21.93 -22.81 16.71
N LEU A 655 -22.57 -22.07 15.80
CA LEU A 655 -21.90 -21.11 14.92
C LEU A 655 -21.16 -20.04 15.74
N LEU A 656 -21.71 -19.62 16.89
CA LEU A 656 -21.04 -18.64 17.77
C LEU A 656 -19.70 -19.18 18.31
N MET A 657 -19.67 -20.44 18.75
CA MET A 657 -18.43 -21.07 19.22
C MET A 657 -17.41 -21.21 18.09
N SER A 658 -17.87 -21.58 16.88
CA SER A 658 -17.03 -21.63 15.68
C SER A 658 -16.43 -20.25 15.35
N GLN A 659 -17.19 -19.17 15.49
CA GLN A 659 -16.69 -17.81 15.25
C GLN A 659 -15.67 -17.33 16.29
N TRP A 660 -15.87 -17.68 17.56
CA TRP A 660 -15.02 -17.21 18.65
C TRP A 660 -13.73 -18.02 18.80
N PHE A 661 -13.81 -19.34 18.71
CA PHE A 661 -12.69 -20.24 18.97
C PHE A 661 -12.26 -21.04 17.74
N GLY A 662 -13.01 -20.96 16.64
CA GLY A 662 -12.76 -21.71 15.43
C GLY A 662 -12.17 -20.86 14.32
N HIS A 663 -12.96 -20.66 13.26
CA HIS A 663 -12.54 -20.07 12.00
C HIS A 663 -13.45 -18.88 11.63
N GLN A 664 -12.88 -17.70 11.40
CA GLN A 664 -13.64 -16.49 11.02
C GLN A 664 -14.08 -16.47 9.55
N GLY A 665 -13.45 -17.27 8.69
CA GLY A 665 -13.86 -17.46 7.30
C GLY A 665 -13.27 -16.46 6.30
N TYR A 666 -12.47 -15.50 6.77
CA TYR A 666 -11.82 -14.51 5.92
C TYR A 666 -10.31 -14.73 5.90
N GLU A 667 -9.72 -14.73 4.70
CA GLU A 667 -8.29 -14.97 4.56
C GLU A 667 -7.45 -13.86 5.21
N TYR A 668 -6.29 -14.27 5.74
CA TYR A 668 -5.36 -13.51 6.58
C TYR A 668 -5.85 -13.18 8.01
N VAL A 669 -7.13 -13.35 8.31
CA VAL A 669 -7.74 -13.11 9.63
C VAL A 669 -8.60 -14.29 10.08
N GLU A 670 -8.12 -15.51 9.81
CA GLU A 670 -8.86 -16.76 9.95
C GLU A 670 -9.07 -17.19 11.40
N LEU A 671 -8.14 -16.81 12.28
CA LEU A 671 -8.17 -17.18 13.70
C LEU A 671 -9.45 -16.69 14.37
N GLY A 672 -10.10 -17.55 15.17
CA GLY A 672 -11.31 -17.19 15.91
C GLY A 672 -11.17 -15.90 16.73
N ARG A 673 -12.30 -15.21 16.94
CA ARG A 673 -12.34 -13.88 17.57
C ARG A 673 -11.62 -13.80 18.92
N PHE A 674 -11.69 -14.83 19.75
CA PHE A 674 -10.97 -14.91 21.02
C PHE A 674 -9.46 -14.74 20.82
N TYR A 675 -8.88 -15.48 19.87
CA TYR A 675 -7.45 -15.41 19.57
C TYR A 675 -7.07 -14.05 18.98
N GLN A 676 -7.98 -13.35 18.31
CA GLN A 676 -7.74 -12.03 17.74
C GLN A 676 -7.63 -10.96 18.83
N TYR A 677 -8.54 -10.99 19.82
CA TYR A 677 -8.44 -10.17 21.02
C TYR A 677 -7.19 -10.51 21.84
N PHE A 678 -6.88 -11.80 21.98
CA PHE A 678 -5.70 -12.23 22.70
C PHE A 678 -4.41 -11.74 22.03
N LEU A 679 -4.36 -11.75 20.68
CA LEU A 679 -3.24 -11.18 19.94
C LEU A 679 -3.12 -9.67 20.15
N LEU A 680 -4.24 -8.92 20.20
CA LEU A 680 -4.21 -7.49 20.53
C LEU A 680 -3.56 -7.24 21.89
N VAL A 681 -3.96 -7.99 22.92
CA VAL A 681 -3.37 -7.90 24.25
C VAL A 681 -1.87 -8.23 24.21
N GLY A 682 -1.47 -9.25 23.44
CA GLY A 682 -0.06 -9.58 23.21
C GLY A 682 0.72 -8.44 22.55
N LEU A 683 0.15 -7.78 21.54
CA LEU A 683 0.76 -6.64 20.86
C LEU A 683 0.87 -5.40 21.75
N LEU A 684 -0.11 -5.15 22.63
CA LEU A 684 -0.04 -4.08 23.62
C LEU A 684 1.04 -4.36 24.69
N LEU A 685 1.16 -5.62 25.13
CA LEU A 685 2.26 -6.04 26.00
C LEU A 685 3.63 -5.89 25.30
N TRP A 686 3.71 -6.24 24.02
CA TRP A 686 4.92 -6.02 23.22
C TRP A 686 5.28 -4.53 23.15
N LEU A 687 4.32 -3.65 22.90
CA LEU A 687 4.53 -2.20 22.87
C LEU A 687 5.06 -1.69 24.21
N LEU A 688 4.46 -2.13 25.31
CA LEU A 688 4.91 -1.78 26.66
C LEU A 688 6.39 -2.16 26.86
N LEU A 689 6.79 -3.36 26.43
CA LEU A 689 8.16 -3.85 26.54
C LEU A 689 9.13 -3.06 25.65
N MET A 690 8.72 -2.72 24.42
CA MET A 690 9.49 -1.87 23.52
C MET A 690 9.74 -0.49 24.12
N VAL A 691 8.67 0.19 24.55
CA VAL A 691 8.74 1.54 25.12
C VAL A 691 9.57 1.53 26.41
N ASN A 692 9.38 0.56 27.30
CA ASN A 692 10.15 0.46 28.55
C ASN A 692 11.67 0.36 28.30
N ALA A 693 12.07 -0.42 27.30
CA ALA A 693 13.47 -0.56 26.91
C ALA A 693 14.03 0.71 26.24
N ILE A 694 13.27 1.33 25.33
CA ILE A 694 13.68 2.52 24.54
C ILE A 694 13.61 3.83 25.35
N HIS A 695 12.78 3.88 26.39
CA HIS A 695 12.41 5.08 27.15
C HIS A 695 13.57 6.01 27.54
N PRO A 696 14.77 5.55 27.96
CA PRO A 696 15.88 6.46 28.27
C PRO A 696 16.31 7.32 27.07
N ALA A 697 16.31 6.75 25.86
CA ALA A 697 16.67 7.48 24.63
C ALA A 697 15.60 8.51 24.23
N LEU A 698 14.35 8.31 24.63
CA LEU A 698 13.26 9.25 24.36
C LEU A 698 13.29 10.48 25.28
N ARG A 699 13.87 10.38 26.49
CA ARG A 699 13.93 11.47 27.48
C ARG A 699 15.03 12.50 27.24
N VAL A 700 15.79 12.38 26.15
CA VAL A 700 16.85 13.33 25.82
C VAL A 700 16.21 14.69 25.46
N SER A 701 16.43 15.70 26.31
CA SER A 701 15.85 17.04 26.16
C SER A 701 16.79 18.06 25.48
N SER A 702 18.08 17.74 25.36
CA SER A 702 19.09 18.57 24.71
C SER A 702 20.06 17.69 23.91
N PHE A 703 20.45 18.16 22.74
CA PHE A 703 21.32 17.42 21.81
C PHE A 703 22.69 18.11 21.72
N SER A 704 23.74 17.36 22.02
CA SER A 704 25.13 17.84 21.95
C SER A 704 25.67 17.96 20.52
N SER A 705 25.04 17.31 19.54
CA SER A 705 25.42 17.34 18.13
C SER A 705 24.22 17.12 17.20
N GLN A 706 24.43 17.38 15.90
CA GLN A 706 23.45 17.08 14.86
C GLN A 706 23.18 15.56 14.77
N ASP A 707 24.23 14.75 14.88
CA ASP A 707 24.13 13.28 14.91
C ASP A 707 23.29 12.76 16.08
N ALA A 708 23.46 13.35 17.27
CA ALA A 708 22.66 12.99 18.44
C ALA A 708 21.16 13.28 18.21
N ARG A 709 20.86 14.37 17.50
CA ARG A 709 19.50 14.71 17.07
C ARG A 709 18.98 13.73 16.01
N GLY A 710 19.79 13.38 15.01
CA GLY A 710 19.45 12.39 13.99
C GLY A 710 19.08 11.04 14.59
N LYS A 711 19.92 10.52 15.51
CA LYS A 711 19.64 9.30 16.28
C LYS A 711 18.32 9.38 17.02
N TRP A 712 18.06 10.49 17.72
CA TRP A 712 16.79 10.67 18.44
C TRP A 712 15.58 10.62 17.50
N HIS A 713 15.65 11.23 16.31
CA HIS A 713 14.56 11.15 15.35
C HIS A 713 14.31 9.72 14.85
N LEU A 714 15.35 8.90 14.61
CA LEU A 714 15.18 7.48 14.32
C LEU A 714 14.48 6.73 15.46
N VAL A 715 14.87 7.00 16.72
CA VAL A 715 14.22 6.42 17.90
C VAL A 715 12.74 6.81 17.99
N VAL A 716 12.40 8.07 17.73
CA VAL A 716 11.01 8.54 17.70
C VAL A 716 10.23 7.83 16.59
N THR A 717 10.79 7.73 15.38
CA THR A 717 10.13 7.02 14.27
C THR A 717 9.91 5.54 14.58
N ILE A 718 10.88 4.84 15.19
CA ILE A 718 10.72 3.45 15.68
C ILE A 718 9.58 3.36 16.69
N THR A 719 9.51 4.31 17.62
CA THR A 719 8.49 4.33 18.67
C THR A 719 7.10 4.57 18.06
N CYS A 720 6.97 5.52 17.14
CA CYS A 720 5.72 5.76 16.41
C CYS A 720 5.29 4.52 15.62
N ALA A 721 6.20 3.89 14.89
CA ALA A 721 5.91 2.67 14.15
C ALA A 721 5.49 1.51 15.07
N ALA A 722 6.15 1.34 16.23
CA ALA A 722 5.75 0.35 17.22
C ALA A 722 4.34 0.61 17.79
N VAL A 723 3.98 1.87 18.05
CA VAL A 723 2.61 2.25 18.45
C VAL A 723 1.62 1.86 17.34
N LEU A 724 1.91 2.22 16.10
CA LEU A 724 1.04 1.90 14.97
C LEU A 724 0.85 0.38 14.81
N ILE A 725 1.92 -0.42 14.89
CA ILE A 725 1.84 -1.89 14.85
C ILE A 725 0.87 -2.42 15.90
N SER A 726 0.92 -1.93 17.13
CA SER A 726 0.07 -2.50 18.18
C SER A 726 -1.38 -2.03 18.10
N PHE A 727 -1.62 -0.77 17.77
CA PHE A 727 -2.98 -0.21 17.76
C PHE A 727 -3.75 -0.52 16.48
N PHE A 728 -3.10 -0.56 15.31
CA PHE A 728 -3.81 -0.81 14.04
C PHE A 728 -4.41 -2.21 13.95
N TRP A 729 -3.90 -3.18 14.71
CA TRP A 729 -4.54 -4.49 14.85
C TRP A 729 -6.00 -4.39 15.36
N ALA A 730 -6.33 -3.36 16.14
CA ALA A 730 -7.69 -3.13 16.62
C ALA A 730 -8.70 -2.84 15.49
N SER A 731 -8.25 -2.40 14.31
CA SER A 731 -9.12 -2.23 13.13
C SER A 731 -9.84 -3.52 12.74
N GLY A 732 -9.21 -4.69 12.98
CA GLY A 732 -9.83 -6.00 12.76
C GLY A 732 -10.98 -6.34 13.68
N LEU A 733 -11.24 -5.53 14.70
CA LEU A 733 -12.33 -5.70 15.65
C LEU A 733 -13.57 -4.88 15.26
N MET A 734 -13.48 -4.07 14.20
CA MET A 734 -14.54 -3.17 13.74
C MET A 734 -15.66 -3.88 12.95
N TYR A 735 -15.53 -5.18 12.74
CA TYR A 735 -16.51 -6.04 12.08
C TYR A 735 -16.86 -7.26 12.93
N ASN A 736 -18.00 -7.87 12.66
CA ASN A 736 -18.42 -9.15 13.23
C ASN A 736 -18.81 -10.16 12.13
N ALA A 737 -19.18 -11.38 12.54
CA ALA A 737 -19.51 -12.48 11.63
C ALA A 737 -20.72 -12.20 10.70
N ARG A 738 -21.56 -11.22 11.06
CA ARG A 738 -22.77 -10.81 10.32
C ARG A 738 -22.64 -9.42 9.68
N SER A 739 -21.45 -8.83 9.69
CA SER A 739 -21.22 -7.57 8.98
C SER A 739 -21.39 -7.77 7.47
N ASN A 740 -21.92 -6.77 6.78
CA ASN A 740 -21.98 -6.75 5.32
C ASN A 740 -20.59 -7.03 4.74
N LEU A 741 -20.52 -7.87 3.70
CA LEU A 741 -19.25 -8.32 3.14
C LEU A 741 -18.36 -7.17 2.63
N ALA A 742 -18.94 -6.10 2.06
CA ALA A 742 -18.19 -4.93 1.60
C ALA A 742 -17.54 -4.17 2.77
N VAL A 743 -18.26 -4.05 3.89
CA VAL A 743 -17.79 -3.43 5.13
C VAL A 743 -16.73 -4.28 5.82
N MET A 744 -16.93 -5.60 5.84
CA MET A 744 -15.94 -6.56 6.30
C MET A 744 -14.64 -6.43 5.51
N ASP A 745 -14.70 -6.47 4.18
CA ASP A 745 -13.52 -6.39 3.32
C ASP A 745 -12.80 -5.05 3.50
N TYR A 746 -13.53 -3.94 3.63
CA TYR A 746 -12.95 -2.66 3.99
C TYR A 746 -12.05 -2.76 5.23
N TRP A 747 -12.57 -3.25 6.36
CA TRP A 747 -11.78 -3.38 7.59
C TRP A 747 -10.73 -4.50 7.55
N ARG A 748 -10.95 -5.56 6.77
CA ARG A 748 -9.97 -6.62 6.56
C ARG A 748 -8.69 -6.07 5.95
N PHE A 749 -8.81 -5.21 4.92
CA PHE A 749 -7.64 -4.62 4.26
C PHE A 749 -6.94 -3.53 5.09
N TRP A 750 -7.56 -2.99 6.14
CA TRP A 750 -6.82 -2.25 7.17
C TRP A 750 -5.80 -3.12 7.90
N ILE A 751 -6.05 -4.42 8.06
CA ILE A 751 -5.05 -5.32 8.63
C ILE A 751 -4.11 -5.84 7.55
N VAL A 752 -4.65 -6.28 6.41
CA VAL A 752 -3.84 -6.98 5.41
C VAL A 752 -2.92 -6.02 4.66
N HIS A 753 -3.44 -4.90 4.18
CA HIS A 753 -2.64 -3.94 3.42
C HIS A 753 -2.06 -2.86 4.34
N MET A 754 -2.87 -2.17 5.14
CA MET A 754 -2.31 -1.07 5.96
C MET A 754 -1.35 -1.57 7.06
N TRP A 755 -1.73 -2.60 7.81
CA TRP A 755 -0.91 -3.08 8.93
C TRP A 755 0.30 -3.90 8.49
N VAL A 756 0.15 -4.86 7.56
CA VAL A 756 1.29 -5.64 7.05
C VAL A 756 2.12 -4.85 6.04
N GLU A 757 1.50 -4.26 5.02
CA GLU A 757 2.24 -3.61 3.92
C GLU A 757 2.67 -2.20 4.32
N GLY A 758 1.74 -1.34 4.75
CA GLY A 758 2.06 0.05 5.08
C GLY A 758 2.92 0.21 6.35
N ILE A 759 2.47 -0.32 7.48
CA ILE A 759 3.08 -0.03 8.79
C ILE A 759 4.37 -0.84 9.01
N PHE A 760 4.42 -2.12 8.62
CA PHE A 760 5.67 -2.88 8.78
C PHE A 760 6.77 -2.32 7.89
N GLU A 761 6.49 -1.90 6.67
CA GLU A 761 7.51 -1.31 5.80
C GLU A 761 8.16 -0.08 6.46
N VAL A 762 7.37 0.83 7.04
CA VAL A 762 7.89 1.97 7.82
C VAL A 762 8.75 1.49 9.00
N PHE A 763 8.26 0.54 9.81
CA PHE A 763 8.99 0.00 10.96
C PHE A 763 10.33 -0.59 10.56
N ILE A 764 10.36 -1.34 9.47
CA ILE A 764 11.56 -1.99 8.95
C ILE A 764 12.54 -0.96 8.41
N THR A 765 12.08 -0.01 7.58
CA THR A 765 12.94 1.02 7.00
C THR A 765 13.71 1.73 8.11
N VAL A 766 13.03 2.10 9.20
CA VAL A 766 13.69 2.78 10.32
C VAL A 766 14.57 1.83 11.15
N VAL A 767 14.19 0.57 11.36
CA VAL A 767 15.01 -0.41 12.10
C VAL A 767 16.30 -0.73 11.35
N VAL A 768 16.22 -0.93 10.03
CA VAL A 768 17.38 -1.19 9.16
C VAL A 768 18.29 0.04 9.12
N ALA A 769 17.73 1.24 8.95
CA ALA A 769 18.50 2.49 9.03
C ALA A 769 19.20 2.63 10.39
N GLN A 770 18.50 2.32 11.49
CA GLN A 770 19.07 2.34 12.84
C GLN A 770 20.20 1.33 13.02
N VAL A 771 20.06 0.11 12.49
CA VAL A 771 21.14 -0.90 12.52
C VAL A 771 22.36 -0.41 11.73
N PHE A 772 22.18 0.16 10.54
CA PHE A 772 23.29 0.70 9.77
C PHE A 772 23.96 1.92 10.44
N VAL A 773 23.18 2.77 11.13
CA VAL A 773 23.72 3.83 11.98
C VAL A 773 24.53 3.26 13.15
N MET A 774 24.05 2.18 13.78
CA MET A 774 24.80 1.50 14.85
C MET A 774 26.08 0.82 14.33
N LEU A 775 26.07 0.36 13.08
CA LEU A 775 27.23 -0.20 12.37
C LEU A 775 28.20 0.86 11.83
N GLY A 776 27.90 2.16 12.01
CA GLY A 776 28.71 3.26 11.49
C GLY A 776 28.68 3.39 9.96
N VAL A 777 27.74 2.70 9.30
CA VAL A 777 27.60 2.68 7.84
C VAL A 777 26.91 3.92 7.30
N LEU A 778 25.95 4.46 8.07
CA LEU A 778 25.19 5.64 7.69
C LEU A 778 25.38 6.77 8.69
N ASP A 779 25.44 8.00 8.17
CA ASP A 779 25.31 9.20 8.98
C ASP A 779 23.91 9.25 9.64
N PRO A 780 23.79 9.44 10.96
CA PRO A 780 22.49 9.41 11.64
C PRO A 780 21.51 10.48 11.16
N SER A 781 21.99 11.65 10.77
CA SER A 781 21.13 12.76 10.35
C SER A 781 20.58 12.53 8.94
N ALA A 782 21.43 12.05 8.04
CA ALA A 782 21.04 11.64 6.70
C ALA A 782 20.08 10.44 6.75
N ALA A 783 20.38 9.43 7.57
CA ALA A 783 19.52 8.27 7.77
C ALA A 783 18.12 8.69 8.25
N ALA A 784 18.03 9.55 9.27
CA ALA A 784 16.74 10.06 9.75
C ALA A 784 15.96 10.81 8.67
N GLY A 785 16.62 11.66 7.88
CA GLY A 785 16.00 12.40 6.79
C GLY A 785 15.46 11.50 5.67
N VAL A 786 16.27 10.53 5.23
CA VAL A 786 15.89 9.55 4.19
C VAL A 786 14.77 8.65 4.69
N THR A 787 14.85 8.15 5.92
CA THR A 787 13.78 7.32 6.50
C THR A 787 12.45 8.07 6.51
N LEU A 788 12.42 9.33 6.95
CA LEU A 788 11.18 10.11 6.96
C LEU A 788 10.64 10.38 5.55
N PHE A 789 11.53 10.64 4.59
CA PHE A 789 11.14 10.80 3.18
C PHE A 789 10.52 9.53 2.64
N THR A 790 11.22 8.40 2.78
CA THR A 790 10.79 7.08 2.33
C THR A 790 9.48 6.64 2.99
N SER A 791 9.35 6.83 4.31
CA SER A 791 8.09 6.58 5.02
C SER A 791 6.96 7.47 4.51
N GLY A 792 7.22 8.75 4.24
CA GLY A 792 6.23 9.66 3.67
C GLY A 792 5.76 9.22 2.28
N THR A 793 6.67 8.76 1.41
CA THR A 793 6.33 8.29 0.07
C THR A 793 5.54 6.98 0.09
N PHE A 794 5.92 6.02 0.95
CA PHE A 794 5.18 4.76 1.10
C PHE A 794 3.78 5.01 1.65
N LEU A 795 3.65 5.82 2.70
CA LEU A 795 2.34 6.13 3.28
C LEU A 795 1.45 6.96 2.34
N PHE A 796 2.03 7.78 1.46
CA PHE A 796 1.25 8.59 0.51
C PHE A 796 0.51 7.74 -0.52
N GLY A 797 1.18 6.72 -1.07
CA GLY A 797 0.52 5.72 -1.92
C GLY A 797 -0.32 4.75 -1.08
N GLY A 798 0.32 4.12 -0.09
CA GLY A 798 -0.22 2.99 0.68
C GLY A 798 -1.49 3.26 1.47
N ILE A 799 -1.64 4.48 2.03
CA ILE A 799 -2.81 4.75 2.88
C ILE A 799 -4.12 4.65 2.06
N PRO A 800 -4.34 5.54 1.07
CA PRO A 800 -5.49 5.46 0.18
C PRO A 800 -5.39 4.36 -0.91
N GLY A 801 -4.20 3.86 -1.22
CA GLY A 801 -3.96 2.81 -2.21
C GLY A 801 -4.54 1.45 -1.83
N MET A 802 -4.77 1.22 -0.53
CA MET A 802 -5.54 0.09 0.01
C MET A 802 -6.82 -0.25 -0.79
N TYR A 803 -7.51 0.76 -1.32
CA TYR A 803 -8.75 0.57 -2.07
C TYR A 803 -8.58 -0.19 -3.40
N HIS A 804 -7.37 -0.50 -3.84
CA HIS A 804 -7.14 -1.43 -4.95
C HIS A 804 -7.62 -2.86 -4.69
N HIS A 805 -7.97 -3.19 -3.45
CA HIS A 805 -8.65 -4.43 -3.09
C HIS A 805 -10.18 -4.31 -3.09
N ASN A 806 -10.72 -3.10 -3.19
CA ASN A 806 -12.16 -2.85 -3.05
C ASN A 806 -12.86 -2.51 -4.36
N TYR A 807 -12.16 -2.55 -5.50
CA TYR A 807 -12.71 -2.20 -6.82
C TYR A 807 -14.01 -2.91 -7.16
N PHE A 808 -14.10 -4.20 -6.83
CA PHE A 808 -15.21 -5.07 -7.22
C PHE A 808 -15.92 -5.72 -6.02
N ALA A 809 -15.59 -5.28 -4.81
CA ALA A 809 -16.11 -5.83 -3.55
C ALA A 809 -17.30 -5.02 -3.00
N GLY A 810 -18.29 -4.75 -3.86
CA GLY A 810 -19.53 -4.08 -3.45
C GLY A 810 -19.39 -2.58 -3.14
N THR A 811 -18.33 -1.91 -3.62
CA THR A 811 -18.09 -0.48 -3.36
C THR A 811 -18.39 0.43 -4.56
N PRO A 812 -18.72 1.71 -4.36
CA PRO A 812 -18.96 2.64 -5.46
C PRO A 812 -17.71 2.93 -6.31
N SER A 813 -17.91 3.35 -7.56
CA SER A 813 -16.83 3.67 -8.51
C SER A 813 -15.81 4.70 -8.01
N MET A 814 -16.20 5.61 -7.11
CA MET A 814 -15.28 6.54 -6.46
C MET A 814 -14.16 5.83 -5.68
N ILE A 815 -14.45 4.69 -5.04
CA ILE A 815 -13.46 3.91 -4.30
C ILE A 815 -12.40 3.35 -5.25
N MET A 816 -12.82 2.91 -6.44
CA MET A 816 -11.93 2.50 -7.52
C MET A 816 -11.03 3.63 -8.00
N ALA A 817 -11.57 4.84 -8.16
CA ALA A 817 -10.81 6.02 -8.54
C ALA A 817 -9.66 6.31 -7.56
N VAL A 818 -9.98 6.34 -6.26
CA VAL A 818 -9.01 6.59 -5.19
C VAL A 818 -7.97 5.47 -5.17
N GLY A 819 -8.40 4.22 -5.11
CA GLY A 819 -7.49 3.08 -5.08
C GLY A 819 -6.53 3.08 -6.26
N ALA A 820 -7.03 3.24 -7.49
CA ALA A 820 -6.20 3.22 -8.71
C ALA A 820 -5.16 4.36 -8.74
N CYS A 821 -5.56 5.57 -8.38
CA CYS A 821 -4.66 6.73 -8.44
C CYS A 821 -3.56 6.67 -7.38
N PHE A 822 -3.84 6.14 -6.19
CA PHE A 822 -2.86 6.11 -5.11
C PHE A 822 -2.03 4.82 -5.07
N SER A 823 -2.61 3.66 -5.36
CA SER A 823 -1.85 2.39 -5.37
C SER A 823 -0.79 2.36 -6.47
N CYS A 824 -1.02 3.03 -7.60
CA CYS A 824 0.01 3.14 -8.63
C CYS A 824 1.24 3.95 -8.13
N LEU A 825 1.06 4.86 -7.19
CA LEU A 825 2.14 5.67 -6.64
C LEU A 825 3.00 4.89 -5.65
N GLU A 826 2.49 3.79 -5.07
CA GLU A 826 3.28 2.85 -4.27
C GLU A 826 4.39 2.19 -5.09
N VAL A 827 4.15 1.98 -6.39
CA VAL A 827 5.14 1.37 -7.29
C VAL A 827 6.29 2.33 -7.63
N CYS A 828 6.10 3.64 -7.44
CA CYS A 828 7.12 4.64 -7.75
C CYS A 828 8.43 4.45 -6.97
N PRO A 829 8.44 4.34 -5.61
CA PRO A 829 9.65 3.99 -4.88
C PRO A 829 10.18 2.60 -5.24
N LEU A 830 9.30 1.63 -5.49
CA LEU A 830 9.67 0.25 -5.83
C LEU A 830 10.46 0.16 -7.15
N ALA A 831 10.10 0.97 -8.14
CA ALA A 831 10.80 1.06 -9.41
C ALA A 831 12.27 1.52 -9.28
N LEU A 832 12.62 2.18 -8.18
CA LEU A 832 13.98 2.69 -7.91
C LEU A 832 14.79 1.79 -6.97
N MET A 833 14.23 0.67 -6.49
CA MET A 833 14.90 -0.27 -5.58
C MET A 833 16.17 -0.88 -6.17
N GLY A 834 16.30 -0.94 -7.51
CA GLY A 834 17.54 -1.36 -8.17
C GLY A 834 18.74 -0.47 -7.83
N MET A 835 18.51 0.80 -7.51
CA MET A 835 19.56 1.71 -7.04
C MET A 835 19.99 1.37 -5.62
N GLU A 836 19.06 1.08 -4.70
CA GLU A 836 19.38 0.63 -3.34
C GLU A 836 20.12 -0.71 -3.34
N ALA A 837 19.71 -1.64 -4.20
CA ALA A 837 20.41 -2.91 -4.40
C ALA A 837 21.87 -2.68 -4.81
N SER A 838 22.15 -1.67 -5.64
CA SER A 838 23.52 -1.33 -6.05
C SER A 838 24.37 -0.82 -4.88
N GLU A 839 23.77 -0.12 -3.92
CA GLU A 839 24.43 0.35 -2.69
C GLU A 839 24.77 -0.83 -1.76
N TYR A 840 23.86 -1.80 -1.60
CA TYR A 840 24.13 -3.02 -0.85
C TYR A 840 25.21 -3.89 -1.50
N ILE A 841 25.22 -3.99 -2.83
CA ILE A 841 26.29 -4.68 -3.58
C ILE A 841 27.63 -3.94 -3.41
N ALA A 842 27.62 -2.61 -3.38
CA ALA A 842 28.83 -1.83 -3.10
C ALA A 842 29.37 -2.10 -1.68
N LEU A 843 28.49 -2.20 -0.68
CA LEU A 843 28.85 -2.61 0.69
C LEU A 843 29.43 -4.03 0.74
N GLU A 844 28.82 -4.99 0.04
CA GLU A 844 29.35 -6.35 -0.06
C GLU A 844 30.76 -6.37 -0.70
N LYS A 845 30.99 -5.54 -1.74
CA LYS A 845 32.31 -5.39 -2.37
C LYS A 845 33.31 -4.72 -1.42
N ALA A 846 32.88 -3.71 -0.65
CA ALA A 846 33.72 -3.04 0.34
C ALA A 846 34.13 -4.02 1.47
N ALA A 847 33.25 -4.93 1.87
CA ALA A 847 33.54 -5.97 2.86
C ALA A 847 34.71 -6.90 2.49
N LYS A 848 35.06 -7.00 1.20
CA LYS A 848 36.21 -7.79 0.72
C LYS A 848 37.56 -7.11 0.96
N ARG A 849 37.58 -5.82 1.33
CA ARG A 849 38.81 -5.08 1.60
C ARG A 849 39.34 -5.40 3.01
N PRO A 850 40.67 -5.48 3.22
CA PRO A 850 41.25 -5.81 4.53
C PRO A 850 40.73 -4.94 5.67
N GLU A 851 40.61 -3.63 5.43
CA GLU A 851 40.16 -2.61 6.39
C GLU A 851 38.69 -2.72 6.80
N SER A 852 37.86 -3.45 6.05
CA SER A 852 36.44 -3.65 6.32
C SER A 852 36.05 -5.13 6.36
N SER A 853 37.03 -6.02 6.53
CA SER A 853 36.85 -7.48 6.58
C SER A 853 35.87 -7.96 7.67
N TRP A 854 35.64 -7.14 8.71
CA TRP A 854 34.64 -7.39 9.73
C TRP A 854 33.21 -7.47 9.18
N LEU A 855 32.90 -6.73 8.10
CA LEU A 855 31.59 -6.76 7.41
C LEU A 855 31.27 -8.14 6.83
N MET A 856 32.28 -8.95 6.51
CA MET A 856 32.07 -10.32 6.01
C MET A 856 31.31 -11.20 7.01
N LYS A 857 31.34 -10.88 8.31
CA LYS A 857 30.53 -11.57 9.34
C LYS A 857 29.03 -11.37 9.14
N TYR A 858 28.64 -10.28 8.48
CA TYR A 858 27.25 -9.89 8.21
C TYR A 858 26.82 -10.22 6.78
N LYS A 859 27.69 -10.84 5.97
CA LYS A 859 27.41 -11.14 4.56
C LYS A 859 26.05 -11.82 4.32
N PRO A 860 25.65 -12.89 5.04
CA PRO A 860 24.34 -13.52 4.79
C PRO A 860 23.15 -12.56 5.01
N ILE A 861 23.29 -11.62 5.94
CA ILE A 861 22.26 -10.60 6.23
C ILE A 861 22.22 -9.56 5.11
N ILE A 862 23.39 -9.11 4.63
CA ILE A 862 23.50 -8.20 3.49
C ILE A 862 22.91 -8.83 2.21
N ASP A 863 23.21 -10.11 1.96
CA ASP A 863 22.63 -10.86 0.84
C ASP A 863 21.10 -10.88 0.91
N CYS A 864 20.52 -11.08 2.10
CA CYS A 864 19.07 -10.97 2.27
C CYS A 864 18.53 -9.58 1.91
N PHE A 865 19.20 -8.48 2.27
CA PHE A 865 18.74 -7.14 1.86
C PHE A 865 18.82 -6.92 0.35
N ILE A 866 19.81 -7.50 -0.34
CA ILE A 866 19.88 -7.50 -1.80
C ILE A 866 18.68 -8.25 -2.39
N TYR A 867 18.36 -9.43 -1.86
CA TYR A 867 17.20 -10.21 -2.30
C TYR A 867 15.88 -9.48 -2.02
N VAL A 868 15.73 -8.84 -0.85
CA VAL A 868 14.56 -8.01 -0.52
C VAL A 868 14.39 -6.90 -1.55
N ALA A 869 15.45 -6.16 -1.89
CA ALA A 869 15.37 -5.10 -2.90
C ALA A 869 14.97 -5.64 -4.29
N PHE A 870 15.50 -6.81 -4.68
CA PHE A 870 15.08 -7.49 -5.91
C PHE A 870 13.60 -7.86 -5.91
N TRP A 871 13.11 -8.50 -4.85
CA TRP A 871 11.72 -8.91 -4.74
C TRP A 871 10.76 -7.74 -4.51
N ASN A 872 11.23 -6.62 -3.95
CA ASN A 872 10.40 -5.43 -3.85
C ASN A 872 10.16 -4.83 -5.26
N LEU A 873 11.19 -4.85 -6.12
CA LEU A 873 11.03 -4.47 -7.53
C LEU A 873 10.18 -5.47 -8.33
N VAL A 874 10.47 -6.77 -8.22
CA VAL A 874 9.85 -7.80 -9.08
C VAL A 874 8.51 -8.29 -8.51
N GLY A 875 8.48 -8.65 -7.24
CA GLY A 875 7.33 -9.19 -6.53
C GLY A 875 6.26 -8.13 -6.26
N ALA A 876 6.61 -7.06 -5.56
CA ALA A 876 5.67 -5.98 -5.24
C ALA A 876 5.48 -5.02 -6.43
N GLY A 877 6.56 -4.53 -7.05
CA GLY A 877 6.49 -3.59 -8.16
C GLY A 877 5.91 -4.18 -9.45
N PHE A 878 6.63 -5.09 -10.11
CA PHE A 878 6.23 -5.62 -11.43
C PHE A 878 5.00 -6.53 -11.35
N LEU A 879 5.04 -7.60 -10.53
CA LEU A 879 3.92 -8.54 -10.44
C LEU A 879 2.69 -7.88 -9.78
N GLY A 880 2.89 -6.96 -8.83
CA GLY A 880 1.79 -6.19 -8.24
C GLY A 880 1.16 -5.22 -9.23
N PHE A 881 1.95 -4.48 -10.01
CA PHE A 881 1.39 -3.52 -10.96
C PHE A 881 0.66 -4.19 -12.14
N ILE A 882 1.07 -5.39 -12.57
CA ILE A 882 0.32 -6.14 -13.60
C ILE A 882 -1.14 -6.33 -13.19
N ILE A 883 -1.39 -6.57 -11.91
CA ILE A 883 -2.73 -6.79 -11.36
C ILE A 883 -3.30 -5.53 -10.68
N ASN A 884 -2.73 -4.34 -10.89
CA ASN A 884 -3.17 -3.14 -10.18
C ASN A 884 -4.22 -2.29 -10.92
N PRO A 885 -4.08 -1.96 -12.22
CA PRO A 885 -5.08 -1.16 -12.91
C PRO A 885 -6.46 -1.83 -12.87
N PRO A 886 -7.56 -1.08 -12.64
CA PRO A 886 -8.91 -1.65 -12.60
C PRO A 886 -9.26 -2.51 -13.81
N ILE A 887 -8.83 -2.11 -15.01
CA ILE A 887 -9.07 -2.87 -16.25
C ILE A 887 -8.39 -4.23 -16.24
N SER A 888 -7.21 -4.32 -15.62
CA SER A 888 -6.49 -5.58 -15.49
C SER A 888 -7.20 -6.47 -14.48
N GLN A 889 -7.44 -5.94 -13.27
CA GLN A 889 -8.11 -6.67 -12.20
C GLN A 889 -9.50 -7.19 -12.59
N TYR A 890 -10.26 -6.45 -13.40
CA TYR A 890 -11.59 -6.87 -13.84
C TYR A 890 -11.63 -8.30 -14.39
N TYR A 891 -10.55 -8.72 -15.06
CA TYR A 891 -10.44 -10.04 -15.68
C TYR A 891 -9.66 -11.06 -14.85
N MET A 892 -8.83 -10.64 -13.89
CA MET A 892 -7.84 -11.50 -13.23
C MET A 892 -7.80 -11.41 -11.70
N ILE A 893 -8.69 -10.64 -11.07
CA ILE A 893 -8.86 -10.64 -9.61
C ILE A 893 -9.14 -12.08 -9.14
N GLY A 894 -8.56 -12.48 -8.00
CA GLY A 894 -8.71 -13.85 -7.53
C GLY A 894 -8.16 -14.89 -8.52
N GLY A 895 -7.00 -14.62 -9.12
CA GLY A 895 -6.36 -15.49 -10.10
C GLY A 895 -4.93 -15.90 -9.74
N TYR A 896 -4.32 -16.71 -10.58
CA TYR A 896 -2.93 -17.16 -10.41
C TYR A 896 -1.91 -16.01 -10.52
N LEU A 897 -2.24 -14.88 -11.16
CA LEU A 897 -1.39 -13.68 -11.12
C LEU A 897 -1.37 -13.03 -9.74
N THR A 898 -2.51 -13.03 -9.01
CA THR A 898 -2.54 -12.67 -7.58
C THR A 898 -1.66 -13.60 -6.77
N LEU A 899 -1.64 -14.91 -7.08
CA LEU A 899 -0.75 -15.87 -6.42
C LEU A 899 0.74 -15.62 -6.72
N SER A 900 1.07 -15.20 -7.96
CA SER A 900 2.42 -14.84 -8.37
C SER A 900 2.92 -13.63 -7.59
N HIS A 901 2.12 -12.57 -7.55
CA HIS A 901 2.41 -11.38 -6.75
C HIS A 901 2.52 -11.70 -5.27
N SER A 902 1.58 -12.45 -4.68
CA SER A 902 1.59 -12.73 -3.25
C SER A 902 2.83 -13.52 -2.82
N HIS A 903 3.29 -14.51 -3.59
CA HIS A 903 4.52 -15.23 -3.27
C HIS A 903 5.75 -14.35 -3.49
N GLY A 904 5.80 -13.59 -4.58
CA GLY A 904 6.92 -12.68 -4.87
C GLY A 904 7.05 -11.54 -3.87
N ALA A 905 5.94 -11.01 -3.37
CA ALA A 905 5.91 -9.90 -2.41
C ALA A 905 5.99 -10.41 -0.96
N LEU A 906 5.04 -11.23 -0.51
CA LEU A 906 4.97 -11.65 0.90
C LEU A 906 6.20 -12.45 1.33
N TRP A 907 6.59 -13.47 0.56
CA TRP A 907 7.82 -14.20 0.87
C TRP A 907 9.07 -13.40 0.44
N GLY A 908 9.09 -12.91 -0.81
CA GLY A 908 10.30 -12.29 -1.36
C GLY A 908 10.76 -11.02 -0.65
N VAL A 909 9.81 -10.20 -0.18
CA VAL A 909 10.09 -9.00 0.62
C VAL A 909 10.08 -9.35 2.10
N TYR A 910 8.91 -9.64 2.67
CA TYR A 910 8.76 -9.77 4.12
C TYR A 910 9.34 -11.08 4.68
N GLY A 911 9.22 -12.21 3.96
CA GLY A 911 9.81 -13.49 4.36
C GLY A 911 11.34 -13.47 4.36
N VAL A 912 11.97 -12.98 3.29
CA VAL A 912 13.43 -12.85 3.21
C VAL A 912 13.95 -11.85 4.25
N LEU A 913 13.20 -10.78 4.49
CA LEU A 913 13.53 -9.82 5.54
C LEU A 913 13.39 -10.41 6.95
N ALA A 914 12.35 -11.21 7.20
CA ALA A 914 12.20 -11.95 8.47
C ALA A 914 13.41 -12.85 8.74
N ILE A 915 13.95 -13.48 7.70
CA ILE A 915 15.21 -14.24 7.78
C ILE A 915 16.38 -13.29 8.08
N ALA A 916 16.50 -12.16 7.40
CA ALA A 916 17.57 -11.18 7.63
C ALA A 916 17.61 -10.70 9.08
N LEU A 917 16.47 -10.30 9.64
CA LEU A 917 16.34 -9.82 11.01
C LEU A 917 16.58 -10.95 12.04
N SER A 918 16.11 -12.15 11.75
CA SER A 918 16.39 -13.33 12.57
C SER A 918 17.88 -13.66 12.63
N LEU A 919 18.57 -13.63 11.47
CA LEU A 919 20.01 -13.81 11.40
C LEU A 919 20.76 -12.67 12.11
N LEU A 920 20.26 -11.43 12.03
CA LEU A 920 20.82 -10.31 12.77
C LEU A 920 20.76 -10.53 14.29
N VAL A 921 19.62 -11.00 14.81
CA VAL A 921 19.48 -11.36 16.24
C VAL A 921 20.46 -12.47 16.63
N LEU A 922 20.60 -13.53 15.83
CA LEU A 922 21.57 -14.60 16.08
C LEU A 922 23.01 -14.07 16.06
N ARG A 923 23.35 -13.18 15.12
CA ARG A 923 24.69 -12.62 14.97
C ARG A 923 25.05 -11.70 16.13
N LEU A 924 24.18 -10.77 16.48
CA LEU A 924 24.43 -9.78 17.53
C LEU A 924 24.37 -10.39 18.93
N SER A 925 23.60 -11.46 19.14
CA SER A 925 23.59 -12.19 20.42
C SER A 925 24.92 -12.93 20.69
N ASP A 926 25.75 -13.15 19.67
CA ASP A 926 27.06 -13.79 19.80
C ASP A 926 28.02 -13.34 18.69
N ILE A 927 28.54 -12.11 18.82
CA ILE A 927 29.40 -11.46 17.82
C ILE A 927 30.74 -12.18 17.62
N LYS A 928 31.19 -12.94 18.62
CA LYS A 928 32.47 -13.67 18.60
C LYS A 928 32.35 -15.02 17.88
N ALA A 929 31.13 -15.53 17.68
CA ALA A 929 30.91 -16.80 16.99
C ALA A 929 31.39 -16.76 15.53
N GLN A 930 32.18 -17.77 15.17
CA GLN A 930 32.51 -18.06 13.78
C GLN A 930 31.38 -18.91 13.19
N TRP A 931 30.77 -18.45 12.11
CA TRP A 931 29.72 -19.19 11.41
C TRP A 931 30.31 -19.96 10.24
N ASP A 932 30.00 -21.25 10.15
CA ASP A 932 30.12 -21.99 8.90
C ASP A 932 28.90 -21.68 8.02
N THR A 933 29.02 -20.67 7.16
CA THR A 933 27.92 -20.16 6.34
C THR A 933 27.65 -20.98 5.09
N ARG A 934 28.41 -22.05 4.79
CA ARG A 934 28.30 -22.79 3.52
C ARG A 934 26.87 -23.26 3.21
N TRP A 935 26.19 -23.80 4.21
CA TRP A 935 24.80 -24.27 4.08
C TRP A 935 23.81 -23.11 4.06
N LEU A 936 24.05 -22.07 4.86
CA LEU A 936 23.23 -20.87 4.91
C LEU A 936 23.25 -20.12 3.57
N ASP A 937 24.45 -19.80 3.05
CA ASP A 937 24.62 -19.02 1.82
C ASP A 937 24.02 -19.75 0.60
N ARG A 938 24.22 -21.08 0.52
CA ARG A 938 23.61 -21.89 -0.55
C ARG A 938 22.11 -22.03 -0.36
N GLY A 939 21.64 -22.22 0.87
CA GLY A 939 20.22 -22.28 1.21
C GLY A 939 19.50 -21.00 0.80
N LEU A 940 19.99 -19.83 1.22
CA LEU A 940 19.39 -18.53 0.85
C LEU A 940 19.33 -18.35 -0.69
N LYS A 941 20.40 -18.70 -1.41
CA LYS A 941 20.43 -18.63 -2.88
C LYS A 941 19.40 -19.57 -3.51
N PHE A 942 19.37 -20.83 -3.08
CA PHE A 942 18.44 -21.81 -3.63
C PHE A 942 16.98 -21.54 -3.23
N MET A 943 16.71 -20.91 -2.10
CA MET A 943 15.35 -20.42 -1.79
C MET A 943 14.92 -19.36 -2.82
N ASN A 944 15.78 -18.40 -3.16
CA ASN A 944 15.46 -17.39 -4.17
C ASN A 944 15.28 -18.01 -5.58
N VAL A 945 16.15 -18.93 -5.97
CA VAL A 945 16.03 -19.67 -7.25
C VAL A 945 14.77 -20.53 -7.26
N GLY A 946 14.48 -21.25 -6.18
CA GLY A 946 13.27 -22.06 -6.03
C GLY A 946 12.00 -21.22 -6.18
N MET A 947 11.94 -20.06 -5.52
CA MET A 947 10.81 -19.14 -5.66
C MET A 947 10.65 -18.61 -7.08
N MET A 948 11.75 -18.18 -7.72
CA MET A 948 11.73 -17.75 -9.12
C MET A 948 11.18 -18.85 -10.04
N LEU A 949 11.61 -20.10 -9.83
CA LEU A 949 11.12 -21.24 -10.61
C LEU A 949 9.64 -21.50 -10.35
N GLN A 950 9.17 -21.49 -9.09
CA GLN A 950 7.74 -21.67 -8.79
C GLN A 950 6.88 -20.63 -9.51
N ILE A 951 7.28 -19.35 -9.44
CA ILE A 951 6.53 -18.25 -10.05
C ILE A 951 6.59 -18.36 -11.57
N PHE A 952 7.78 -18.33 -12.17
CA PHE A 952 7.91 -18.14 -13.63
C PHE A 952 7.78 -19.41 -14.45
N LEU A 953 7.98 -20.60 -13.87
CA LEU A 953 7.75 -21.87 -14.57
C LEU A 953 6.30 -22.35 -14.48
N SER A 954 5.55 -21.89 -13.47
CA SER A 954 4.20 -22.39 -13.20
C SER A 954 3.18 -21.29 -12.92
N ILE A 955 3.27 -20.62 -11.77
CA ILE A 955 2.17 -19.78 -11.27
C ILE A 955 1.85 -18.64 -12.24
N PHE A 956 2.87 -17.95 -12.75
CA PHE A 956 2.72 -16.84 -13.67
C PHE A 956 2.20 -17.30 -15.05
N PRO A 957 2.77 -18.31 -15.72
CA PRO A 957 2.18 -18.89 -16.93
C PRO A 957 0.71 -19.33 -16.78
N VAL A 958 0.37 -20.01 -15.69
CA VAL A 958 -1.03 -20.40 -15.38
C VAL A 958 -1.90 -19.15 -15.27
N GLY A 959 -1.42 -18.10 -14.61
CA GLY A 959 -2.12 -16.83 -14.49
C GLY A 959 -2.37 -16.12 -15.82
N ILE A 960 -1.39 -16.11 -16.71
CA ILE A 960 -1.55 -15.56 -18.07
C ILE A 960 -2.58 -16.36 -18.87
N TYR A 961 -2.51 -17.70 -18.80
CA TYR A 961 -3.48 -18.56 -19.48
C TYR A 961 -4.89 -18.40 -18.90
N GLN A 962 -5.01 -18.30 -17.58
CA GLN A 962 -6.28 -18.04 -16.89
C GLN A 962 -6.88 -16.69 -17.28
N PHE A 963 -6.06 -15.63 -17.35
CA PHE A 963 -6.48 -14.33 -17.86
C PHE A 963 -6.98 -14.41 -19.31
N TRP A 964 -6.25 -15.12 -20.18
CA TRP A 964 -6.66 -15.32 -21.57
C TRP A 964 -8.02 -16.04 -21.68
N LEU A 965 -8.25 -17.05 -20.83
CA LEU A 965 -9.54 -17.74 -20.76
C LEU A 965 -10.66 -16.84 -20.24
N SER A 966 -10.39 -16.04 -19.20
CA SER A 966 -11.35 -15.08 -18.63
C SER A 966 -11.83 -14.08 -19.69
N VAL A 967 -10.89 -13.47 -20.43
CA VAL A 967 -11.22 -12.50 -21.49
C VAL A 967 -12.09 -13.13 -22.59
N ASN A 968 -11.76 -14.36 -23.03
CA ASN A 968 -12.43 -15.00 -24.17
C ASN A 968 -13.75 -15.71 -23.83
N ASN A 969 -13.83 -16.32 -22.65
CA ASN A 969 -14.94 -17.22 -22.24
C ASN A 969 -15.69 -16.72 -21.00
N ASP A 970 -15.41 -15.49 -20.56
CA ASP A 970 -15.92 -14.86 -19.33
C ASP A 970 -15.28 -15.42 -18.05
N TYR A 971 -15.38 -14.67 -16.95
CA TYR A 971 -14.59 -14.91 -15.74
C TYR A 971 -14.92 -16.24 -15.04
N TRP A 972 -16.20 -16.64 -15.04
CA TRP A 972 -16.65 -17.91 -14.44
C TRP A 972 -15.90 -19.11 -15.04
N TYR A 973 -15.64 -19.10 -16.35
CA TYR A 973 -15.00 -20.21 -17.06
C TYR A 973 -13.57 -20.42 -16.55
N ALA A 974 -12.84 -19.33 -16.35
CA ALA A 974 -11.47 -19.32 -15.84
C ALA A 974 -11.35 -19.80 -14.38
N ARG A 975 -12.47 -19.99 -13.68
CA ARG A 975 -12.58 -20.52 -12.31
C ARG A 975 -13.36 -21.84 -12.24
N SER A 976 -13.84 -22.35 -13.36
CA SER A 976 -14.71 -23.53 -13.44
C SER A 976 -13.92 -24.85 -13.43
N GLU A 977 -14.66 -25.95 -13.35
CA GLU A 977 -14.17 -27.30 -13.56
C GLU A 977 -13.42 -27.49 -14.90
N ASN A 978 -13.75 -26.71 -15.94
CA ASN A 978 -13.07 -26.79 -17.22
C ASN A 978 -11.62 -26.29 -17.13
N PHE A 979 -11.40 -25.19 -16.41
CA PHE A 979 -10.05 -24.67 -16.18
C PHE A 979 -9.21 -25.64 -15.32
N HIS A 980 -9.79 -26.14 -14.23
CA HIS A 980 -9.09 -27.07 -13.34
C HIS A 980 -8.90 -28.45 -13.97
N GLY A 981 -9.77 -28.87 -14.89
CA GLY A 981 -9.66 -30.13 -15.63
C GLY A 981 -8.75 -30.06 -16.86
N ASP A 982 -8.34 -28.87 -17.31
CA ASP A 982 -7.48 -28.67 -18.49
C ASP A 982 -6.10 -29.32 -18.27
N SER A 983 -5.70 -30.18 -19.22
CA SER A 983 -4.42 -30.89 -19.17
C SER A 983 -3.22 -29.94 -19.23
N THR A 984 -3.34 -28.81 -19.92
CA THR A 984 -2.32 -27.75 -19.99
C THR A 984 -2.11 -27.12 -18.61
N VAL A 985 -3.20 -26.79 -17.93
CA VAL A 985 -3.17 -26.23 -16.56
C VAL A 985 -2.54 -27.25 -15.60
N GLN A 986 -2.91 -28.52 -15.70
CA GLN A 986 -2.35 -29.58 -14.87
C GLN A 986 -0.84 -29.78 -15.12
N TRP A 987 -0.38 -29.74 -16.36
CA TRP A 987 1.06 -29.80 -16.68
C TRP A 987 1.83 -28.61 -16.13
N MET A 988 1.29 -27.39 -16.25
CA MET A 988 1.92 -26.20 -15.68
C MET A 988 1.95 -26.25 -14.15
N LYS A 989 0.89 -26.75 -13.50
CA LYS A 989 0.88 -27.00 -12.04
C LYS A 989 1.93 -28.03 -11.64
N LEU A 990 2.06 -29.12 -12.39
CA LEU A 990 3.07 -30.15 -12.12
C LEU A 990 4.49 -29.60 -12.28
N ALA A 991 4.73 -28.73 -13.25
CA ALA A 991 6.04 -28.07 -13.44
C ALA A 991 6.48 -27.25 -12.21
N ARG A 992 5.54 -26.80 -11.37
CA ARG A 992 5.82 -26.13 -10.09
C ARG A 992 6.66 -26.98 -9.14
N SER A 993 6.49 -28.31 -9.17
CA SER A 993 7.15 -29.25 -8.27
C SER A 993 8.67 -29.12 -8.28
N LEU A 994 9.28 -28.74 -9.41
CA LEU A 994 10.72 -28.48 -9.51
C LEU A 994 11.13 -27.30 -8.61
N GLY A 995 10.41 -26.18 -8.70
CA GLY A 995 10.66 -25.01 -7.87
C GLY A 995 10.34 -25.27 -6.41
N ASP A 996 9.25 -25.99 -6.11
CA ASP A 996 8.86 -26.36 -4.75
C ASP A 996 9.93 -27.26 -4.09
N ALA A 997 10.44 -28.27 -4.81
CA ALA A 997 11.48 -29.18 -4.30
C ALA A 997 12.80 -28.45 -4.01
N ILE A 998 13.26 -27.57 -4.91
CA ILE A 998 14.46 -26.75 -4.70
C ILE A 998 14.27 -25.84 -3.49
N PHE A 999 13.12 -25.18 -3.38
CA PHE A 999 12.82 -24.28 -2.27
C PHE A 999 12.76 -24.98 -0.92
N ALA A 1000 12.06 -26.12 -0.84
CA ALA A 1000 11.95 -26.92 0.37
C ALA A 1000 13.33 -27.49 0.79
N PHE A 1001 14.11 -28.01 -0.15
CA PHE A 1001 15.47 -28.49 0.13
C PHE A 1001 16.37 -27.35 0.61
N ALA A 1002 16.27 -26.17 0.01
CA ALA A 1002 17.02 -24.99 0.42
C ALA A 1002 16.66 -24.56 1.84
N MET A 1003 15.39 -24.63 2.23
CA MET A 1003 14.97 -24.39 3.60
C MET A 1003 15.57 -25.39 4.58
N LEU A 1004 15.68 -26.68 4.22
CA LEU A 1004 16.36 -27.68 5.07
C LEU A 1004 17.83 -27.31 5.30
N MET A 1005 18.51 -26.72 4.31
CA MET A 1005 19.90 -26.24 4.47
C MET A 1005 19.99 -25.07 5.46
N VAL A 1006 19.02 -24.15 5.43
CA VAL A 1006 18.92 -23.04 6.40
C VAL A 1006 18.60 -23.58 7.80
N LEU A 1007 17.61 -24.47 7.90
CA LEU A 1007 17.25 -25.14 9.17
C LEU A 1007 18.41 -25.92 9.76
N TRP A 1008 19.22 -26.57 8.93
CA TRP A 1008 20.43 -27.26 9.37
C TRP A 1008 21.44 -26.29 10.00
N PHE A 1009 21.65 -25.12 9.40
CA PHE A 1009 22.49 -24.08 9.99
C PHE A 1009 21.94 -23.61 11.35
N VAL A 1010 20.63 -23.32 11.42
CA VAL A 1010 19.96 -22.86 12.65
C VAL A 1010 20.02 -23.94 13.74
N TRP A 1011 19.85 -25.21 13.37
CA TRP A 1011 19.96 -26.35 14.27
C TRP A 1011 21.37 -26.50 14.85
N LYS A 1012 22.42 -26.32 14.03
CA LYS A 1012 23.81 -26.32 14.53
C LYS A 1012 24.06 -25.18 15.51
N ASP A 1013 23.53 -23.98 15.25
CA ASP A 1013 23.65 -22.86 16.21
C ASP A 1013 22.89 -23.15 17.51
N PHE A 1014 21.70 -23.75 17.43
CA PHE A 1014 20.95 -24.21 18.59
C PHE A 1014 21.75 -25.20 19.44
N LEU A 1015 22.29 -26.27 18.84
CA LEU A 1015 23.09 -27.27 19.57
C LEU A 1015 24.34 -26.66 20.21
N ARG A 1016 25.04 -25.78 19.49
CA ARG A 1016 26.21 -25.05 19.99
C ARG A 1016 25.89 -24.26 21.26
N ARG A 1017 24.76 -23.56 21.27
CA ARG A 1017 24.33 -22.73 22.42
C ARG A 1017 23.73 -23.54 23.56
N ALA A 1018 22.95 -24.58 23.25
CA ALA A 1018 22.27 -25.39 24.25
C ALA A 1018 23.23 -26.31 25.02
N PHE A 1019 24.23 -26.87 24.32
CA PHE A 1019 25.10 -27.91 24.87
C PHE A 1019 26.58 -27.50 24.93
N GLY A 1020 26.93 -26.27 24.55
CA GLY A 1020 28.31 -25.77 24.60
C GLY A 1020 29.28 -26.48 23.65
N VAL A 1021 28.76 -27.21 22.65
CA VAL A 1021 29.56 -27.94 21.67
C VAL A 1021 30.34 -26.91 20.85
N ARG A 1022 31.65 -26.77 21.12
CA ARG A 1022 32.55 -26.00 20.25
C ARG A 1022 32.51 -26.64 18.88
N SER A 1023 32.25 -25.85 17.83
CA SER A 1023 32.35 -26.37 16.46
C SER A 1023 33.76 -26.93 16.29
N ALA A 1024 33.88 -28.22 16.03
CA ALA A 1024 35.13 -28.82 15.62
C ALA A 1024 35.73 -27.95 14.51
N SER A 1025 36.99 -27.54 14.70
CA SER A 1025 37.76 -26.95 13.60
C SER A 1025 37.70 -27.89 12.40
N ALA A 1026 37.61 -27.34 11.20
CA ALA A 1026 37.52 -28.13 9.96
C ALA A 1026 38.60 -29.24 9.95
N GLY A 1027 38.19 -30.49 10.20
CA GLY A 1027 39.11 -31.63 10.28
C GLY A 1027 38.71 -32.77 11.22
N GLU A 1028 37.90 -32.56 12.26
CA GLU A 1028 37.54 -33.66 13.19
C GLU A 1028 36.12 -34.22 12.95
N PRO A 1029 35.94 -35.56 12.94
CA PRO A 1029 34.65 -36.18 12.67
C PRO A 1029 33.66 -35.97 13.81
N LEU A 1030 32.45 -35.53 13.43
CA LEU A 1030 31.31 -35.13 14.25
C LEU A 1030 30.58 -36.27 14.99
N LEU A 1031 31.24 -37.39 15.26
CA LEU A 1031 30.65 -38.54 15.96
C LEU A 1031 31.32 -38.75 17.31
N LYS A 1032 30.89 -37.94 18.29
CA LYS A 1032 30.88 -38.29 19.71
C LYS A 1032 29.82 -37.51 20.46
#